data_AF-Q8XPV0-F1
#
_entry.id   AF-Q8XPV0-F1
#
_cell.length_a   1.000
_cell.length_b   1.000
_cell.length_c   1.000
_cell.angle_alpha   90.00
_cell.angle_beta   90.00
_cell.angle_gamma   90.00
#
_symmetry.space_group_name_H-M   'P 1'
#
loop_
_entity.id
_entity.type
_entity.pdbx_description
1 polymer ?
#
loop_
_entity_poly.entity_id
_entity_poly.type
_entity_poly.pdbx_seq_one_letter_code
_entity_poly.pdbx_strand_id
1 'polypeptide(L)'
;MQSPHRPAHLAALLGLCAVFVPPVAVAAGIVPDGGTATTVTTGATGRPVVNLAPSTAGVSHNTYTSFNVGPVGADLNNATVRARTIVNQVTSTDPSLIQGNIAVLGTRANVIIANPNGITVDGGSFTNTGNVALTTGQVSFNDFTTGAGQLQRNVVLNTGAGAINIGPGGLAGAMLNLELIAKQVRVAGAVQNSFTDANSKVRIVAGDSRAEIDTSVSPTDNLNPWVTYSSTGSGRPLGLAIDIASGGSLTGGRIELLVTDQGAGVRHAGAAFATAGDFVISSTGDLQLGGGSVSAANDVLIGSAGLLGNGALAAGRNLQVSANKVHLDGATLSAGTAAQVGSIVIGASGQVHTEPVTIDHGTLSATGGVGLFDAGPGVSMTATQLTAAQNVVTQVGSLSLGADASGASRWTSQQGTVAITAPGTVQVAGSKIDGTGGTTVQAGSIALSAANGAAATVQSSGGDVTLNATGAYGQTDSNVIAAGHATIHGGSVNLAASALPASVAAMNGGVLIRSDADLVNLGGLIQGKARNAGQSASEGAVTLIAAGVVRNDATASTQGIVFGQDDDVVVRAGGDIVNHQSRILSNAKLTLAAEGDVFNTLDKTAGANGEKPVAWTSSGTRWLFLRNHSAGLDVDYGSIPQTGQVPYFVSQTGTTISGRNVSNIGGQVLSNGGDIAITAANVFHNEALATGSAHFSRSCMIFCRTDASSTVSTTGGAISAGGNLSIRAGTLAENIGGQVLSVGSMMVTAPKVRAVGITGYTALARERGFKAFFGDTWARLYAADVGGSWFAIGGGLTINGQGQIEGGSFDGQTVTASNGIVTVRAKSRQPVSIESRVGLTSWLWQ
;
A
#
# COMPACT_ATOMS: atom_id res chain seq x y z
N MET A 1 -46.82 -21.85 -11.18
CA MET A 1 -48.00 -22.12 -12.02
C MET A 1 -49.15 -21.24 -11.55
N GLN A 2 -49.90 -20.66 -12.49
CA GLN A 2 -51.28 -20.16 -12.44
C GLN A 2 -51.90 -19.64 -11.11
N SER A 3 -52.23 -18.33 -11.13
CA SER A 3 -53.41 -17.76 -10.44
C SER A 3 -54.70 -18.27 -11.10
N PRO A 4 -55.87 -18.29 -10.40
CA PRO A 4 -56.88 -17.27 -10.75
C PRO A 4 -57.83 -16.77 -9.62
N HIS A 5 -58.06 -15.45 -9.66
CA HIS A 5 -59.34 -14.69 -9.57
C HIS A 5 -60.55 -15.10 -8.66
N ARG A 6 -60.89 -14.15 -7.75
CA ARG A 6 -62.18 -13.37 -7.62
C ARG A 6 -63.44 -13.85 -8.37
N PRO A 7 -64.69 -13.63 -7.87
CA PRO A 7 -65.25 -12.34 -7.37
C PRO A 7 -66.13 -12.49 -6.06
N ALA A 8 -67.13 -11.68 -5.64
CA ALA A 8 -67.87 -10.54 -6.24
C ALA A 8 -68.66 -9.61 -5.24
N HIS A 9 -69.12 -8.46 -5.77
CA HIS A 9 -70.38 -7.68 -5.53
C HIS A 9 -70.85 -7.06 -4.17
N LEU A 10 -70.67 -5.72 -4.13
CA LEU A 10 -71.73 -4.67 -4.20
C LEU A 10 -72.66 -4.34 -3.00
N ALA A 11 -72.50 -3.13 -2.47
CA ALA A 11 -73.61 -2.20 -2.16
C ALA A 11 -73.10 -0.75 -2.29
N ALA A 12 -73.92 0.16 -2.80
CA ALA A 12 -73.52 1.53 -3.16
C ALA A 12 -74.14 2.60 -2.26
N LEU A 13 -73.47 3.75 -2.12
CA LEU A 13 -74.10 4.99 -1.69
C LEU A 13 -73.54 6.17 -2.51
N LEU A 14 -74.41 6.97 -3.13
CA LEU A 14 -74.02 8.14 -3.89
C LEU A 14 -73.72 9.32 -2.95
N GLY A 15 -72.54 9.92 -3.10
CA GLY A 15 -72.17 11.20 -2.49
C GLY A 15 -71.84 12.23 -3.59
N LEU A 16 -72.52 13.37 -3.57
CA LEU A 16 -72.44 14.42 -4.59
C LEU A 16 -71.11 15.21 -4.47
N CYS A 17 -70.06 14.80 -5.18
CA CYS A 17 -68.83 15.57 -5.26
C CYS A 17 -68.97 16.74 -6.26
N ALA A 18 -69.15 17.96 -5.74
CA ALA A 18 -68.96 19.17 -6.54
C ALA A 18 -67.48 19.29 -6.94
N VAL A 19 -67.21 19.30 -8.25
CA VAL A 19 -65.86 19.49 -8.79
C VAL A 19 -65.46 20.95 -8.61
N PHE A 20 -64.80 21.26 -7.49
CA PHE A 20 -64.04 22.49 -7.34
C PHE A 20 -62.79 22.38 -8.22
N VAL A 21 -62.90 22.86 -9.46
CA VAL A 21 -61.72 23.19 -10.27
C VAL A 21 -61.05 24.39 -9.58
N PRO A 22 -59.84 24.26 -9.03
CA PRO A 22 -59.14 25.44 -8.50
C PRO A 22 -58.88 26.40 -9.68
N PRO A 23 -59.09 27.72 -9.50
CA PRO A 23 -58.76 28.67 -10.56
C PRO A 23 -57.27 28.56 -10.88
N VAL A 24 -56.96 28.31 -12.16
CA VAL A 24 -55.59 28.34 -12.65
C VAL A 24 -55.11 29.78 -12.50
N ALA A 25 -54.24 30.02 -11.51
CA ALA A 25 -53.59 31.30 -11.32
C ALA A 25 -52.63 31.54 -12.49
N VAL A 26 -53.14 32.21 -13.53
CA VAL A 26 -52.30 32.68 -14.63
C VAL A 26 -51.38 33.76 -14.09
N ALA A 27 -50.07 33.51 -14.12
CA ALA A 27 -49.09 34.55 -13.86
C ALA A 27 -49.31 35.69 -14.85
N ALA A 28 -49.35 36.93 -14.38
CA ALA A 28 -49.39 38.10 -15.26
C ALA A 28 -48.18 38.05 -16.21
N GLY A 29 -48.33 38.48 -17.46
CA GLY A 29 -47.25 38.42 -18.46
C GLY A 29 -46.13 39.44 -18.20
N ILE A 30 -45.69 40.11 -19.26
CA ILE A 30 -44.78 41.26 -19.13
C ILE A 30 -45.63 42.53 -18.97
N VAL A 31 -45.53 43.18 -17.81
CA VAL A 31 -46.33 44.35 -17.43
C VAL A 31 -45.40 45.44 -16.89
N PRO A 32 -45.19 46.55 -17.62
CA PRO A 32 -44.44 47.71 -17.12
C PRO A 32 -45.06 48.28 -15.84
N ASP A 33 -44.23 48.84 -14.95
CA ASP A 33 -44.71 49.54 -13.75
C ASP A 33 -44.99 51.04 -13.97
N GLY A 34 -44.60 51.58 -15.13
CA GLY A 34 -44.69 53.01 -15.45
C GLY A 34 -43.56 53.86 -14.86
N GLY A 35 -42.60 53.27 -14.16
CA GLY A 35 -41.41 53.96 -13.63
C GLY A 35 -40.39 54.35 -14.70
N THR A 36 -40.44 53.69 -15.87
CA THR A 36 -39.62 53.97 -17.06
C THR A 36 -40.51 54.12 -18.29
N ALA A 37 -40.01 54.73 -19.37
CA ALA A 37 -40.72 54.87 -20.65
C ALA A 37 -40.84 53.55 -21.45
N THR A 38 -40.87 52.41 -20.75
CA THR A 38 -41.00 51.06 -21.29
C THR A 38 -42.46 50.79 -21.62
N THR A 39 -42.74 50.25 -22.82
CA THR A 39 -44.11 49.82 -23.18
C THR A 39 -44.10 48.39 -23.72
N VAL A 40 -45.20 47.67 -23.56
CA VAL A 40 -45.36 46.30 -24.09
C VAL A 40 -46.52 46.30 -25.08
N THR A 41 -46.27 45.77 -26.27
CA THR A 41 -47.23 45.61 -27.36
C THR A 41 -47.25 44.17 -27.84
N THR A 42 -48.40 43.64 -28.26
CA THR A 42 -48.45 42.30 -28.86
C THR A 42 -47.95 42.33 -30.30
N GLY A 43 -46.90 41.56 -30.60
CA GLY A 43 -46.36 41.40 -31.95
C GLY A 43 -47.20 40.49 -32.83
N ALA A 44 -46.92 40.48 -34.14
CA ALA A 44 -47.68 39.71 -35.14
C ALA A 44 -47.68 38.18 -34.91
N THR A 45 -46.70 37.66 -34.16
CA THR A 45 -46.57 36.25 -33.76
C THR A 45 -47.28 35.91 -32.45
N GLY A 46 -48.00 36.86 -31.84
CA GLY A 46 -48.61 36.72 -30.52
C GLY A 46 -47.62 36.90 -29.35
N ARG A 47 -46.33 37.12 -29.61
CA ARG A 47 -45.32 37.43 -28.58
C ARG A 47 -45.54 38.84 -27.99
N PRO A 48 -45.34 39.04 -26.68
CA PRO A 48 -45.12 40.38 -26.14
C PRO A 48 -43.80 40.95 -26.69
N VAL A 49 -43.89 42.12 -27.31
CA VAL A 49 -42.78 42.96 -27.77
C VAL A 49 -42.60 44.08 -26.76
N VAL A 50 -41.47 44.07 -26.05
CA VAL A 50 -41.04 45.13 -25.15
C VAL A 50 -40.37 46.23 -25.97
N ASN A 51 -41.02 47.38 -26.07
CA ASN A 51 -40.40 48.59 -26.62
C ASN A 51 -39.62 49.26 -25.49
N LEU A 52 -38.30 49.28 -25.68
CA LEU A 52 -37.34 49.65 -24.65
C LEU A 52 -37.37 51.15 -24.33
N ALA A 53 -37.13 51.51 -23.07
CA ALA A 53 -36.90 52.89 -22.67
C ALA A 53 -35.59 53.45 -23.30
N PRO A 54 -35.47 54.77 -23.52
CA PRO A 54 -34.26 55.40 -24.06
C PRO A 54 -32.99 55.02 -23.28
N SER A 55 -31.87 54.86 -23.99
CA SER A 55 -30.61 54.45 -23.36
C SER A 55 -29.80 55.64 -22.82
N THR A 56 -29.27 55.52 -21.60
CA THR A 56 -28.29 56.45 -21.01
C THR A 56 -26.92 55.79 -21.01
N ALA A 57 -25.92 56.43 -21.61
CA ALA A 57 -24.56 55.88 -21.77
C ALA A 57 -24.50 54.45 -22.37
N GLY A 58 -25.47 54.11 -23.22
CA GLY A 58 -25.63 52.79 -23.84
C GLY A 58 -26.41 51.76 -23.00
N VAL A 59 -26.94 52.13 -21.84
CA VAL A 59 -27.77 51.28 -20.98
C VAL A 59 -29.24 51.68 -21.10
N SER A 60 -30.11 50.78 -21.54
CA SER A 60 -31.57 50.94 -21.45
C SER A 60 -32.06 50.25 -20.18
N HIS A 61 -32.75 50.99 -19.31
CA HIS A 61 -33.31 50.48 -18.05
C HIS A 61 -34.83 50.43 -18.16
N ASN A 62 -35.39 49.26 -17.89
CA ASN A 62 -36.80 48.93 -18.12
C ASN A 62 -37.35 48.29 -16.84
N THR A 63 -38.48 48.81 -16.34
CA THR A 63 -39.04 48.47 -15.03
C THR A 63 -40.45 47.89 -15.14
N TYR A 64 -40.75 46.89 -14.31
CA TYR A 64 -41.93 46.03 -14.45
C TYR A 64 -42.58 45.70 -13.11
N THR A 65 -43.91 45.67 -13.06
CA THR A 65 -44.65 45.00 -11.98
C THR A 65 -44.62 43.48 -12.15
N SER A 66 -44.52 43.00 -13.39
CA SER A 66 -44.40 41.57 -13.71
C SER A 66 -43.52 41.37 -14.94
N PHE A 67 -42.58 40.43 -14.87
CA PHE A 67 -41.80 39.99 -16.02
C PHE A 67 -41.83 38.46 -16.08
N ASN A 68 -42.88 37.93 -16.71
CA ASN A 68 -43.04 36.50 -16.99
C ASN A 68 -43.09 36.28 -18.50
N VAL A 69 -42.33 35.28 -18.97
CA VAL A 69 -42.21 34.93 -20.39
C VAL A 69 -42.79 33.54 -20.57
N GLY A 70 -44.00 33.45 -21.15
CA GLY A 70 -44.64 32.18 -21.46
C GLY A 70 -43.94 31.40 -22.58
N PRO A 71 -44.36 30.15 -22.87
CA PRO A 71 -43.71 29.28 -23.85
C PRO A 71 -43.57 29.85 -25.27
N VAL A 72 -44.46 30.76 -25.67
CA VAL A 72 -44.38 31.47 -26.96
C VAL A 72 -43.14 32.35 -27.11
N GLY A 73 -42.51 32.76 -26.00
CA GLY A 73 -41.37 33.67 -25.94
C GLY A 73 -41.75 35.15 -25.85
N ALA A 74 -40.75 36.03 -25.86
CA ALA A 74 -40.87 37.48 -25.78
C ALA A 74 -39.75 38.16 -26.59
N ASP A 75 -40.01 39.37 -27.09
CA ASP A 75 -39.07 40.09 -27.97
C ASP A 75 -38.71 41.46 -27.37
N LEU A 76 -37.42 41.76 -27.24
CA LEU A 76 -36.88 43.04 -26.76
C LEU A 76 -36.53 43.92 -27.96
N ASN A 77 -37.29 44.99 -28.20
CA ASN A 77 -37.14 45.83 -29.38
C ASN A 77 -36.02 46.86 -29.22
N ASN A 78 -34.81 46.49 -29.66
CA ASN A 78 -33.61 47.35 -29.63
C ASN A 78 -33.31 48.05 -30.97
N ALA A 79 -34.23 48.01 -31.95
CA ALA A 79 -34.00 48.52 -33.30
C ALA A 79 -33.76 50.04 -33.34
N THR A 80 -34.49 50.80 -32.53
CA THR A 80 -34.40 52.27 -32.44
C THR A 80 -33.52 52.73 -31.29
N VAL A 81 -33.60 52.06 -30.13
CA VAL A 81 -32.88 52.44 -28.90
C VAL A 81 -31.38 52.15 -28.99
N ARG A 82 -30.98 51.07 -29.69
CA ARG A 82 -29.57 50.70 -29.92
C ARG A 82 -28.72 50.62 -28.66
N ALA A 83 -29.32 50.19 -27.54
CA ALA A 83 -28.62 49.97 -26.29
C ALA A 83 -27.57 48.85 -26.42
N ARG A 84 -26.41 49.05 -25.79
CA ARG A 84 -25.40 48.00 -25.57
C ARG A 84 -25.85 47.01 -24.50
N THR A 85 -26.48 47.52 -23.44
CA THR A 85 -26.98 46.71 -22.32
C THR A 85 -28.44 47.04 -22.04
N ILE A 86 -29.28 46.00 -21.98
CA ILE A 86 -30.71 46.10 -21.66
C ILE A 86 -30.91 45.53 -20.26
N VAL A 87 -31.32 46.37 -19.32
CA VAL A 87 -31.69 45.99 -17.95
C VAL A 87 -33.20 45.86 -17.88
N ASN A 88 -33.68 44.69 -17.47
CA ASN A 88 -35.07 44.42 -17.15
C ASN A 88 -35.18 44.17 -15.64
N GLN A 89 -35.85 45.05 -14.91
CA GLN A 89 -35.96 44.99 -13.46
C GLN A 89 -37.43 44.84 -13.03
N VAL A 90 -37.73 43.81 -12.25
CA VAL A 90 -39.01 43.71 -11.54
C VAL A 90 -38.93 44.53 -10.25
N THR A 91 -39.92 45.38 -10.02
CA THR A 91 -40.01 46.30 -8.87
C THR A 91 -41.10 45.92 -7.87
N SER A 92 -41.95 44.94 -8.21
CA SER A 92 -42.94 44.33 -7.32
C SER A 92 -42.33 43.28 -6.39
N THR A 93 -43.17 42.58 -5.65
CA THR A 93 -42.82 41.40 -4.83
C THR A 93 -42.98 40.06 -5.56
N ASP A 94 -43.39 40.07 -6.83
CA ASP A 94 -43.70 38.83 -7.56
C ASP A 94 -42.44 38.23 -8.20
N PRO A 95 -42.23 36.89 -8.12
CA PRO A 95 -41.13 36.21 -8.80
C PRO A 95 -41.35 36.11 -10.32
N SER A 96 -40.27 35.92 -11.06
CA SER A 96 -40.30 35.75 -12.52
C SER A 96 -40.29 34.28 -12.93
N LEU A 97 -41.03 33.95 -13.98
CA LEU A 97 -41.08 32.64 -14.65
C LEU A 97 -40.78 32.82 -16.15
N ILE A 98 -39.77 32.09 -16.65
CA ILE A 98 -39.28 32.17 -18.02
C ILE A 98 -39.36 30.77 -18.66
N GLN A 99 -40.33 30.56 -19.53
CA GLN A 99 -40.62 29.27 -20.19
C GLN A 99 -40.42 29.29 -21.71
N GLY A 100 -39.96 30.41 -22.26
CA GLY A 100 -39.79 30.59 -23.70
C GLY A 100 -38.59 31.45 -24.06
N ASN A 101 -38.37 31.58 -25.36
CA ASN A 101 -37.24 32.33 -25.92
C ASN A 101 -37.40 33.85 -25.76
N ILE A 102 -36.35 34.52 -25.28
CA ILE A 102 -36.20 35.97 -25.22
C ILE A 102 -35.25 36.39 -26.35
N ALA A 103 -35.77 37.14 -27.33
CA ALA A 103 -35.01 37.57 -28.50
C ALA A 103 -34.77 39.08 -28.49
N VAL A 104 -33.54 39.55 -28.77
CA VAL A 104 -33.28 40.97 -29.03
C VAL A 104 -33.51 41.27 -30.51
N LEU A 105 -34.48 42.14 -30.82
CA LEU A 105 -34.74 42.61 -32.18
C LEU A 105 -33.82 43.80 -32.51
N GLY A 106 -33.26 43.82 -33.71
CA GLY A 106 -32.31 44.85 -34.13
C GLY A 106 -30.88 44.58 -33.64
N THR A 107 -30.22 45.60 -33.08
CA THR A 107 -28.81 45.48 -32.65
C THR A 107 -28.66 44.54 -31.45
N ARG A 108 -27.75 43.56 -31.59
CA ARG A 108 -27.31 42.65 -30.51
C ARG A 108 -26.95 43.43 -29.25
N ALA A 109 -27.43 42.96 -28.10
CA ALA A 109 -27.23 43.61 -26.79
C ALA A 109 -26.88 42.61 -25.69
N ASN A 110 -26.19 43.07 -24.65
CA ASN A 110 -26.15 42.39 -23.37
C ASN A 110 -27.53 42.49 -22.70
N VAL A 111 -27.98 41.44 -22.00
CA VAL A 111 -29.30 41.41 -21.36
C VAL A 111 -29.17 41.04 -19.88
N ILE A 112 -29.77 41.85 -19.03
CA ILE A 112 -29.87 41.62 -17.59
C ILE A 112 -31.35 41.46 -17.25
N ILE A 113 -31.71 40.41 -16.52
CA ILE A 113 -33.04 40.20 -15.95
C ILE A 113 -32.87 40.10 -14.43
N ALA A 114 -33.35 41.12 -13.74
CA ALA A 114 -33.22 41.30 -12.30
C ALA A 114 -34.59 41.19 -11.62
N ASN A 115 -34.76 40.18 -10.76
CA ASN A 115 -35.93 40.04 -9.89
C ASN A 115 -35.50 39.56 -8.50
N PRO A 116 -35.41 40.45 -7.50
CA PRO A 116 -35.01 40.12 -6.13
C PRO A 116 -35.89 39.07 -5.43
N ASN A 117 -37.12 38.86 -5.90
CA ASN A 117 -38.05 37.86 -5.34
C ASN A 117 -37.76 36.44 -5.84
N GLY A 118 -36.97 36.30 -6.91
CA GLY A 118 -36.58 35.02 -7.51
C GLY A 118 -36.89 34.91 -9.00
N ILE A 119 -36.19 34.00 -9.67
CA ILE A 119 -36.36 33.70 -11.09
C ILE A 119 -36.43 32.18 -11.27
N THR A 120 -37.47 31.70 -11.94
CA THR A 120 -37.58 30.31 -12.39
C THR A 120 -37.48 30.26 -13.90
N VAL A 121 -36.65 29.37 -14.44
CA VAL A 121 -36.48 29.15 -15.88
C VAL A 121 -36.80 27.70 -16.20
N ASP A 122 -37.75 27.46 -17.10
CA ASP A 122 -38.26 26.12 -17.42
C ASP A 122 -38.62 26.05 -18.91
N GLY A 123 -37.60 25.97 -19.77
CA GLY A 123 -37.71 26.11 -21.23
C GLY A 123 -37.25 27.47 -21.77
N GLY A 124 -36.61 28.29 -20.94
CA GLY A 124 -36.10 29.60 -21.34
C GLY A 124 -34.96 29.52 -22.35
N SER A 125 -34.87 30.49 -23.25
CA SER A 125 -33.68 30.60 -24.11
C SER A 125 -33.40 32.03 -24.56
N PHE A 126 -32.20 32.29 -25.08
CA PHE A 126 -31.79 33.63 -25.52
C PHE A 126 -31.29 33.64 -26.97
N THR A 127 -31.78 34.63 -27.74
CA THR A 127 -31.43 34.85 -29.16
C THR A 127 -30.95 36.28 -29.38
N ASN A 128 -29.88 36.44 -30.17
CA ASN A 128 -29.26 37.74 -30.48
C ASN A 128 -28.80 38.54 -29.25
N THR A 129 -28.41 37.83 -28.18
CA THR A 129 -27.85 38.40 -26.95
C THR A 129 -26.34 38.21 -26.87
N GLY A 130 -25.62 39.23 -26.42
CA GLY A 130 -24.19 39.18 -26.07
C GLY A 130 -23.97 38.40 -24.77
N ASN A 131 -23.66 39.14 -23.71
CA ASN A 131 -23.63 38.61 -22.35
C ASN A 131 -25.05 38.61 -21.75
N VAL A 132 -25.37 37.60 -20.92
CA VAL A 132 -26.67 37.48 -20.23
C VAL A 132 -26.44 37.30 -18.74
N ALA A 133 -27.16 38.07 -17.91
CA ALA A 133 -27.24 37.85 -16.47
C ALA A 133 -28.69 37.65 -16.02
N LEU A 134 -28.95 36.53 -15.35
CA LEU A 134 -30.15 36.34 -14.54
C LEU A 134 -29.75 36.61 -13.09
N THR A 135 -30.46 37.51 -12.42
CA THR A 135 -30.06 37.94 -11.07
C THR A 135 -31.23 38.19 -10.11
N THR A 136 -31.02 37.89 -8.84
CA THR A 136 -31.87 38.35 -7.73
C THR A 136 -31.26 39.55 -6.98
N GLY A 137 -30.27 40.19 -7.58
CA GLY A 137 -29.68 41.42 -7.08
C GLY A 137 -30.58 42.64 -7.25
N GLN A 138 -30.61 43.50 -6.24
CA GLN A 138 -31.19 44.85 -6.34
C GLN A 138 -30.34 45.68 -7.31
N VAL A 139 -30.99 46.26 -8.32
CA VAL A 139 -30.32 47.06 -9.37
C VAL A 139 -30.05 48.47 -8.88
N SER A 140 -28.84 48.94 -9.13
CA SER A 140 -28.39 50.32 -8.97
C SER A 140 -27.39 50.65 -10.09
N PHE A 141 -26.95 51.91 -10.19
CA PHE A 141 -26.04 52.36 -11.25
C PHE A 141 -24.85 53.11 -10.66
N ASN A 142 -23.70 52.97 -11.32
CA ASN A 142 -22.49 53.74 -11.04
C ASN A 142 -22.13 54.57 -12.29
N ASP A 143 -22.40 55.87 -12.22
CA ASP A 143 -22.21 56.82 -13.33
C ASP A 143 -20.90 57.61 -13.13
N PHE A 144 -20.04 57.60 -14.14
CA PHE A 144 -18.76 58.33 -14.11
C PHE A 144 -18.33 58.79 -15.51
N THR A 145 -17.46 59.79 -15.55
CA THR A 145 -16.85 60.25 -16.80
C THR A 145 -15.52 59.53 -17.00
N THR A 146 -15.35 58.87 -18.15
CA THR A 146 -14.11 58.19 -18.52
C THR A 146 -12.99 59.20 -18.80
N GLY A 147 -11.73 58.74 -18.84
CA GLY A 147 -10.58 59.60 -19.21
C GLY A 147 -10.67 60.23 -20.61
N ALA A 148 -11.57 59.74 -21.47
CA ALA A 148 -11.89 60.31 -22.79
C ALA A 148 -13.06 61.32 -22.76
N GLY A 149 -13.51 61.76 -21.58
CA GLY A 149 -14.59 62.73 -21.40
C GLY A 149 -16.00 62.20 -21.68
N GLN A 150 -16.16 60.88 -21.87
CA GLN A 150 -17.45 60.24 -22.16
C GLN A 150 -18.13 59.76 -20.88
N LEU A 151 -19.44 59.96 -20.76
CA LEU A 151 -20.24 59.37 -19.67
C LEU A 151 -20.33 57.84 -19.85
N GLN A 152 -20.04 57.11 -18.78
CA GLN A 152 -20.24 55.67 -18.65
C GLN A 152 -21.17 55.39 -17.44
N ARG A 153 -22.02 54.37 -17.57
CA ARG A 153 -22.98 53.90 -16.56
C ARG A 153 -22.79 52.41 -16.33
N ASN A 154 -22.12 52.00 -15.26
CA ASN A 154 -22.05 50.60 -14.89
C ASN A 154 -23.34 50.17 -14.18
N VAL A 155 -23.74 48.90 -14.33
CA VAL A 155 -24.87 48.32 -13.57
C VAL A 155 -24.33 47.64 -12.33
N VAL A 156 -24.84 48.01 -11.16
CA VAL A 156 -24.45 47.44 -9.86
C VAL A 156 -25.60 46.59 -9.33
N LEU A 157 -25.32 45.31 -9.09
CA LEU A 157 -26.26 44.32 -8.59
C LEU A 157 -25.88 43.94 -7.16
N ASN A 158 -26.74 44.26 -6.19
CA ASN A 158 -26.54 43.91 -4.78
C ASN A 158 -27.46 42.74 -4.41
N THR A 159 -26.88 41.55 -4.27
CA THR A 159 -27.59 40.29 -4.05
C THR A 159 -27.49 39.88 -2.59
N GLY A 160 -28.63 39.51 -1.99
CA GLY A 160 -28.69 38.94 -0.62
C GLY A 160 -29.97 38.16 -0.30
N ALA A 161 -30.89 38.06 -1.25
CA ALA A 161 -32.13 37.28 -1.16
C ALA A 161 -32.50 36.72 -2.55
N GLY A 162 -33.57 35.90 -2.60
CA GLY A 162 -34.09 35.32 -3.84
C GLY A 162 -33.30 34.11 -4.36
N ALA A 163 -34.00 33.22 -5.05
CA ALA A 163 -33.41 32.02 -5.66
C ALA A 163 -33.54 32.03 -7.19
N ILE A 164 -32.56 31.45 -7.88
CA ILE A 164 -32.69 31.06 -9.30
C ILE A 164 -32.93 29.55 -9.37
N ASN A 165 -34.04 29.14 -9.96
CA ASN A 165 -34.40 27.74 -10.19
C ASN A 165 -34.43 27.43 -11.69
N ILE A 166 -33.54 26.57 -12.17
CA ILE A 166 -33.62 26.01 -13.52
C ILE A 166 -34.40 24.69 -13.44
N GLY A 167 -35.64 24.71 -13.93
CA GLY A 167 -36.53 23.55 -14.02
C GLY A 167 -36.14 22.56 -15.13
N PRO A 168 -36.87 21.43 -15.26
CA PRO A 168 -36.53 20.37 -16.21
C PRO A 168 -36.45 20.81 -17.68
N GLY A 169 -37.23 21.81 -18.09
CA GLY A 169 -37.17 22.39 -19.44
C GLY A 169 -35.88 23.16 -19.74
N GLY A 170 -35.10 23.51 -18.71
CA GLY A 170 -33.76 24.06 -18.85
C GLY A 170 -33.69 25.52 -19.31
N LEU A 171 -32.47 25.92 -19.67
CA LEU A 171 -32.05 27.23 -20.16
C LEU A 171 -31.05 27.05 -21.31
N ALA A 172 -31.28 27.64 -22.49
CA ALA A 172 -30.40 27.47 -23.65
C ALA A 172 -30.06 28.78 -24.41
N GLY A 173 -28.92 28.83 -25.09
CA GLY A 173 -28.61 29.92 -26.03
C GLY A 173 -27.17 29.94 -26.51
N ALA A 174 -26.85 30.90 -27.39
CA ALA A 174 -25.49 31.18 -27.85
C ALA A 174 -25.06 32.56 -27.32
N MET A 175 -24.59 32.57 -26.07
CA MET A 175 -24.27 33.76 -25.28
C MET A 175 -22.75 33.87 -25.11
N LEU A 176 -22.19 35.07 -25.07
CA LEU A 176 -20.75 35.22 -24.82
C LEU A 176 -20.40 34.83 -23.38
N ASN A 177 -21.24 35.24 -22.43
CA ASN A 177 -21.22 34.78 -21.05
C ASN A 177 -22.67 34.64 -20.56
N LEU A 178 -22.92 33.67 -19.69
CA LEU A 178 -24.15 33.49 -18.92
C LEU A 178 -23.80 33.54 -17.44
N GLU A 179 -24.34 34.52 -16.72
CA GLU A 179 -24.20 34.69 -15.27
C GLU A 179 -25.54 34.36 -14.58
N LEU A 180 -25.52 33.48 -13.58
CA LEU A 180 -26.63 33.21 -12.67
C LEU A 180 -26.25 33.72 -11.27
N ILE A 181 -26.80 34.85 -10.84
CA ILE A 181 -26.36 35.60 -9.65
C ILE A 181 -27.50 35.68 -8.62
N ALA A 182 -27.47 34.87 -7.56
CA ALA A 182 -28.56 34.84 -6.57
C ALA A 182 -28.12 34.49 -5.16
N LYS A 183 -29.02 34.57 -4.16
CA LYS A 183 -28.74 34.06 -2.82
C LYS A 183 -28.61 32.53 -2.82
N GLN A 184 -29.41 31.84 -3.62
CA GLN A 184 -29.31 30.41 -3.89
C GLN A 184 -29.57 30.10 -5.36
N VAL A 185 -28.90 29.08 -5.92
CA VAL A 185 -29.13 28.61 -7.30
C VAL A 185 -29.32 27.10 -7.31
N ARG A 186 -30.43 26.65 -7.90
CA ARG A 186 -30.74 25.23 -8.11
C ARG A 186 -30.88 24.94 -9.60
N VAL A 187 -30.22 23.88 -10.06
CA VAL A 187 -30.24 23.43 -11.45
C VAL A 187 -30.76 21.99 -11.50
N ALA A 188 -31.98 21.82 -12.02
CA ALA A 188 -32.67 20.53 -12.16
C ALA A 188 -32.97 20.13 -13.62
N GLY A 189 -32.63 21.00 -14.58
CA GLY A 189 -32.59 20.70 -16.02
C GLY A 189 -31.32 21.27 -16.66
N ALA A 190 -31.21 21.19 -17.98
CA ALA A 190 -29.98 21.55 -18.69
C ALA A 190 -29.80 23.07 -18.85
N VAL A 191 -28.64 23.59 -18.44
CA VAL A 191 -28.15 24.95 -18.75
C VAL A 191 -27.11 24.83 -19.86
N GLN A 192 -27.45 25.29 -21.07
CA GLN A 192 -26.66 25.10 -22.28
C GLN A 192 -26.28 26.44 -22.92
N ASN A 193 -25.04 26.87 -22.72
CA ASN A 193 -24.44 27.89 -23.57
C ASN A 193 -23.65 27.20 -24.70
N SER A 194 -24.14 27.27 -25.94
CA SER A 194 -23.52 26.60 -27.09
C SER A 194 -22.29 27.34 -27.65
N PHE A 195 -22.01 28.57 -27.19
CA PHE A 195 -20.83 29.32 -27.61
C PHE A 195 -19.56 28.72 -26.97
N THR A 196 -18.86 27.91 -27.76
CA THR A 196 -17.66 27.14 -27.36
C THR A 196 -16.39 27.94 -27.62
N ASP A 197 -15.91 28.64 -26.58
CA ASP A 197 -14.68 29.42 -26.56
C ASP A 197 -14.11 29.41 -25.13
N ALA A 198 -12.79 29.41 -24.94
CA ALA A 198 -12.20 29.29 -23.59
C ALA A 198 -12.52 30.48 -22.67
N ASN A 199 -12.89 31.63 -23.24
CA ASN A 199 -13.30 32.84 -22.51
C ASN A 199 -14.83 32.89 -22.27
N SER A 200 -15.61 32.02 -22.94
CA SER A 200 -17.06 31.94 -22.81
C SER A 200 -17.48 31.25 -21.53
N LYS A 201 -18.24 31.91 -20.66
CA LYS A 201 -18.55 31.38 -19.32
C LYS A 201 -20.00 30.98 -19.16
N VAL A 202 -20.22 29.89 -18.43
CA VAL A 202 -21.41 29.69 -17.60
C VAL A 202 -20.96 29.84 -16.14
N ARG A 203 -21.30 30.97 -15.53
CA ARG A 203 -20.96 31.26 -14.14
C ARG A 203 -22.19 31.22 -13.26
N ILE A 204 -22.08 30.55 -12.12
CA ILE A 204 -23.04 30.63 -11.02
C ILE A 204 -22.35 31.35 -9.86
N VAL A 205 -22.95 32.44 -9.36
CA VAL A 205 -22.52 33.15 -8.16
C VAL A 205 -23.65 33.09 -7.14
N ALA A 206 -23.40 32.39 -6.04
CA ALA A 206 -24.38 32.17 -4.99
C ALA A 206 -23.94 32.81 -3.66
N GLY A 207 -24.90 33.36 -2.90
CA GLY A 207 -24.68 34.04 -1.62
C GLY A 207 -24.71 35.57 -1.72
N ASP A 208 -24.38 36.24 -0.61
CA ASP A 208 -24.35 37.70 -0.55
C ASP A 208 -23.19 38.29 -1.36
N SER A 209 -23.52 39.00 -2.43
CA SER A 209 -22.55 39.48 -3.42
C SER A 209 -22.93 40.84 -4.01
N ARG A 210 -21.90 41.67 -4.25
CA ARG A 210 -22.00 42.87 -5.09
C ARG A 210 -21.29 42.58 -6.42
N ALA A 211 -22.06 42.55 -7.50
CA ALA A 211 -21.53 42.48 -8.86
C ALA A 211 -21.60 43.87 -9.52
N GLU A 212 -20.54 44.26 -10.22
CA GLU A 212 -20.54 45.47 -11.04
C GLU A 212 -20.21 45.12 -12.50
N ILE A 213 -21.15 45.45 -13.38
CA ILE A 213 -21.14 45.13 -14.80
C ILE A 213 -20.62 46.36 -15.57
N ASP A 214 -19.51 46.15 -16.27
CA ASP A 214 -18.94 47.12 -17.20
C ASP A 214 -19.73 47.11 -18.51
N THR A 215 -20.53 48.15 -18.72
CA THR A 215 -21.39 48.28 -19.91
C THR A 215 -20.67 48.92 -21.11
N SER A 216 -19.37 49.18 -21.00
CA SER A 216 -18.54 49.56 -22.14
C SER A 216 -18.21 48.34 -23.02
N VAL A 217 -18.15 47.13 -22.43
CA VAL A 217 -17.87 45.86 -23.11
C VAL A 217 -18.94 45.57 -24.16
N SER A 218 -18.49 45.30 -25.39
CA SER A 218 -19.38 45.09 -26.53
C SER A 218 -20.19 43.79 -26.38
N PRO A 219 -21.46 43.75 -26.84
CA PRO A 219 -22.22 42.52 -27.00
C PRO A 219 -21.60 41.48 -27.97
N THR A 220 -20.51 41.81 -28.63
CA THR A 220 -19.70 40.94 -29.52
C THR A 220 -18.31 40.63 -28.98
N ASP A 221 -17.97 41.11 -27.78
CA ASP A 221 -16.66 40.97 -27.15
C ASP A 221 -16.70 39.90 -26.06
N ASN A 222 -15.88 38.86 -26.23
CA ASN A 222 -15.66 37.77 -25.29
C ASN A 222 -14.25 37.77 -24.69
N LEU A 223 -13.41 38.78 -25.00
CA LEU A 223 -12.02 38.86 -24.53
C LEU A 223 -11.92 39.70 -23.26
N ASN A 224 -12.78 40.71 -23.10
CA ASN A 224 -12.81 41.57 -21.93
C ASN A 224 -13.86 41.11 -20.89
N PRO A 225 -13.52 41.10 -19.58
CA PRO A 225 -14.45 40.70 -18.53
C PRO A 225 -15.54 41.75 -18.34
N TRP A 226 -16.79 41.40 -18.68
CA TRP A 226 -17.94 42.30 -18.58
C TRP A 226 -18.48 42.52 -17.15
N VAL A 227 -18.04 41.72 -16.18
CA VAL A 227 -18.53 41.77 -14.79
C VAL A 227 -17.39 41.52 -13.80
N THR A 228 -17.43 42.25 -12.69
CA THR A 228 -16.55 42.10 -11.52
C THR A 228 -17.39 41.76 -10.29
N TYR A 229 -16.83 40.98 -9.36
CA TYR A 229 -17.53 40.53 -8.15
C TYR A 229 -16.76 40.93 -6.90
N SER A 230 -17.50 41.26 -5.84
CA SER A 230 -17.00 41.53 -4.49
C SER A 230 -17.95 40.90 -3.47
N SER A 231 -17.41 40.28 -2.43
CA SER A 231 -18.22 39.77 -1.31
C SER A 231 -18.58 40.90 -0.37
N THR A 232 -19.79 40.88 0.18
CA THR A 232 -20.17 41.80 1.28
C THR A 232 -19.71 41.28 2.65
N GLY A 233 -19.34 39.99 2.74
CA GLY A 233 -18.75 39.37 3.93
C GLY A 233 -19.71 39.12 5.09
N SER A 234 -20.99 39.47 4.95
CA SER A 234 -21.98 39.50 6.04
C SER A 234 -23.07 38.40 5.95
N GLY A 235 -23.05 37.58 4.91
CA GLY A 235 -24.14 36.66 4.60
C GLY A 235 -24.27 35.49 5.57
N ARG A 236 -25.49 35.28 6.10
CA ARG A 236 -25.84 34.07 6.83
C ARG A 236 -25.95 32.89 5.85
N PRO A 237 -25.20 31.78 6.04
CA PRO A 237 -25.26 30.62 5.15
C PRO A 237 -26.60 29.87 5.29
N LEU A 238 -27.10 29.36 4.16
CA LEU A 238 -28.36 28.60 4.06
C LEU A 238 -28.13 27.09 3.85
N GLY A 239 -26.99 26.56 4.31
CA GLY A 239 -26.58 25.18 4.06
C GLY A 239 -25.99 25.03 2.67
N LEU A 240 -26.84 24.76 1.66
CA LEU A 240 -26.41 24.71 0.25
C LEU A 240 -26.71 26.04 -0.45
N ALA A 241 -25.69 26.60 -1.10
CA ALA A 241 -25.83 27.80 -1.93
C ALA A 241 -26.05 27.44 -3.43
N ILE A 242 -25.42 26.34 -3.89
CA ILE A 242 -25.56 25.82 -5.25
C ILE A 242 -25.97 24.34 -5.18
N ASP A 243 -27.04 23.97 -5.88
CA ASP A 243 -27.53 22.59 -6.01
C ASP A 243 -27.70 22.20 -7.49
N ILE A 244 -26.72 21.47 -8.04
CA ILE A 244 -26.85 20.81 -9.34
C ILE A 244 -27.42 19.42 -9.08
N ALA A 245 -28.74 19.27 -9.26
CA ALA A 245 -29.44 18.01 -9.07
C ALA A 245 -29.09 16.99 -10.17
N SER A 246 -29.42 15.71 -9.97
CA SER A 246 -29.08 14.63 -10.89
C SER A 246 -29.70 14.74 -12.30
N GLY A 247 -30.82 15.45 -12.46
CA GLY A 247 -31.38 15.81 -13.77
C GLY A 247 -30.81 17.12 -14.36
N GLY A 248 -30.02 17.86 -13.59
CA GLY A 248 -29.39 19.11 -14.01
C GLY A 248 -28.12 18.88 -14.81
N SER A 249 -27.84 19.78 -15.74
CA SER A 249 -26.53 19.83 -16.39
C SER A 249 -26.07 21.25 -16.68
N LEU A 250 -24.75 21.45 -16.75
CA LEU A 250 -24.11 22.70 -17.13
C LEU A 250 -23.21 22.46 -18.34
N THR A 251 -23.41 23.21 -19.42
CA THR A 251 -22.56 23.16 -20.62
C THR A 251 -22.20 24.58 -21.06
N GLY A 252 -20.91 24.84 -21.25
CA GLY A 252 -20.38 26.12 -21.73
C GLY A 252 -18.89 26.02 -22.03
N GLY A 253 -18.28 27.07 -22.58
CA GLY A 253 -16.83 27.08 -22.87
C GLY A 253 -15.98 26.81 -21.63
N ARG A 254 -16.21 27.61 -20.58
CA ARG A 254 -15.67 27.51 -19.22
C ARG A 254 -16.84 27.51 -18.23
N ILE A 255 -16.70 26.79 -17.11
CA ILE A 255 -17.73 26.75 -16.06
C ILE A 255 -17.11 27.22 -14.74
N GLU A 256 -17.82 28.12 -14.04
CA GLU A 256 -17.36 28.73 -12.79
C GLU A 256 -18.48 28.70 -11.74
N LEU A 257 -18.28 28.03 -10.60
CA LEU A 257 -19.22 28.02 -9.46
C LEU A 257 -18.57 28.74 -8.27
N LEU A 258 -19.10 29.90 -7.91
CA LEU A 258 -18.59 30.75 -6.83
C LEU A 258 -19.62 30.82 -5.71
N VAL A 259 -19.20 30.51 -4.48
CA VAL A 259 -20.00 30.70 -3.27
C VAL A 259 -19.39 31.80 -2.40
N THR A 260 -20.21 32.79 -2.07
CA THR A 260 -19.80 34.02 -1.37
C THR A 260 -20.23 34.07 0.10
N ASP A 261 -21.28 33.32 0.47
CA ASP A 261 -21.64 33.08 1.88
C ASP A 261 -20.60 32.18 2.55
N GLN A 262 -20.08 32.62 3.70
CA GLN A 262 -19.08 31.85 4.45
C GLN A 262 -19.66 30.52 4.95
N GLY A 263 -19.01 29.41 4.60
CA GLY A 263 -19.40 28.06 5.00
C GLY A 263 -20.60 27.45 4.26
N ALA A 264 -21.17 28.14 3.26
CA ALA A 264 -22.23 27.55 2.44
C ALA A 264 -21.66 26.57 1.39
N GLY A 265 -22.31 25.43 1.21
CA GLY A 265 -21.83 24.33 0.37
C GLY A 265 -22.36 24.34 -1.07
N VAL A 266 -21.78 23.44 -1.87
CA VAL A 266 -22.19 23.10 -3.23
C VAL A 266 -22.53 21.61 -3.28
N ARG A 267 -23.65 21.24 -3.91
CA ARG A 267 -23.93 19.85 -4.29
C ARG A 267 -23.87 19.69 -5.80
N HIS A 268 -23.12 18.69 -6.26
CA HIS A 268 -22.98 18.34 -7.68
C HIS A 268 -23.35 16.87 -7.90
N ALA A 269 -24.63 16.62 -8.20
CA ALA A 269 -25.18 15.31 -8.55
C ALA A 269 -25.47 15.15 -10.05
N GLY A 270 -25.47 16.26 -10.81
CA GLY A 270 -25.69 16.28 -12.26
C GLY A 270 -24.41 16.24 -13.09
N ALA A 271 -24.48 16.71 -14.33
CA ALA A 271 -23.34 16.75 -15.25
C ALA A 271 -22.80 18.19 -15.44
N ALA A 272 -21.49 18.35 -15.62
CA ALA A 272 -20.88 19.61 -16.05
C ALA A 272 -19.86 19.36 -17.16
N PHE A 273 -19.93 20.14 -18.23
CA PHE A 273 -19.05 20.02 -19.40
C PHE A 273 -18.51 21.38 -19.86
N ALA A 274 -17.25 21.66 -19.50
CA ALA A 274 -16.51 22.84 -19.96
C ALA A 274 -15.82 22.51 -21.29
N THR A 275 -16.38 23.01 -22.40
CA THR A 275 -16.10 22.53 -23.76
C THR A 275 -14.78 23.02 -24.37
N ALA A 276 -14.19 24.09 -23.84
CA ALA A 276 -12.95 24.70 -24.36
C ALA A 276 -11.99 25.21 -23.26
N GLY A 277 -12.49 25.38 -22.04
CA GLY A 277 -11.77 25.93 -20.90
C GLY A 277 -11.81 25.01 -19.68
N ASP A 278 -11.77 25.65 -18.52
CA ASP A 278 -11.68 24.98 -17.22
C ASP A 278 -13.07 24.79 -16.58
N PHE A 279 -13.13 23.89 -15.60
CA PHE A 279 -14.20 23.86 -14.60
C PHE A 279 -13.63 24.30 -13.25
N VAL A 280 -14.21 25.34 -12.64
CA VAL A 280 -13.72 25.93 -11.39
C VAL A 280 -14.81 25.97 -10.34
N ILE A 281 -14.48 25.53 -9.12
CA ILE A 281 -15.28 25.74 -7.92
C ILE A 281 -14.47 26.58 -6.93
N SER A 282 -15.11 27.61 -6.37
CA SER A 282 -14.58 28.42 -5.27
C SER A 282 -15.65 28.55 -4.19
N SER A 283 -15.46 27.84 -3.08
CA SER A 283 -16.35 27.88 -1.92
C SER A 283 -15.55 27.87 -0.62
N THR A 284 -16.19 28.33 0.45
CA THR A 284 -15.71 28.21 1.84
C THR A 284 -16.51 27.20 2.66
N GLY A 285 -17.47 26.52 2.02
CA GLY A 285 -18.13 25.31 2.54
C GLY A 285 -17.78 24.08 1.71
N ASP A 286 -18.44 22.96 1.99
CA ASP A 286 -18.16 21.68 1.34
C ASP A 286 -18.69 21.59 -0.10
N LEU A 287 -17.95 20.88 -0.95
CA LEU A 287 -18.40 20.35 -2.23
C LEU A 287 -18.78 18.88 -2.05
N GLN A 288 -20.06 18.56 -2.24
CA GLN A 288 -20.58 17.20 -2.24
C GLN A 288 -20.75 16.71 -3.67
N LEU A 289 -19.89 15.77 -4.08
CA LEU A 289 -20.11 14.97 -5.28
C LEU A 289 -21.20 13.94 -4.97
N GLY A 290 -22.36 14.08 -5.61
CA GLY A 290 -23.56 13.26 -5.39
C GLY A 290 -23.79 12.24 -6.50
N GLY A 291 -22.73 11.57 -6.95
CA GLY A 291 -22.71 10.75 -8.17
C GLY A 291 -22.57 11.53 -9.47
N GLY A 292 -22.40 12.87 -9.39
CA GLY A 292 -22.29 13.75 -10.56
C GLY A 292 -20.99 13.58 -11.35
N SER A 293 -20.97 14.11 -12.57
CA SER A 293 -19.81 14.10 -13.45
C SER A 293 -19.37 15.51 -13.85
N VAL A 294 -18.06 15.71 -13.94
CA VAL A 294 -17.41 16.94 -14.43
C VAL A 294 -16.42 16.52 -15.51
N SER A 295 -16.47 17.21 -16.64
CA SER A 295 -15.50 17.10 -17.73
C SER A 295 -15.08 18.49 -18.18
N ALA A 296 -13.77 18.76 -18.22
CA ALA A 296 -13.22 20.02 -18.69
C ALA A 296 -12.15 19.79 -19.76
N ALA A 297 -12.16 20.59 -20.82
CA ALA A 297 -11.16 20.53 -21.88
C ALA A 297 -9.74 20.86 -21.39
N ASN A 298 -9.62 21.77 -20.42
CA ASN A 298 -8.36 22.12 -19.75
C ASN A 298 -8.35 21.57 -18.32
N ASP A 299 -8.42 22.44 -17.30
CA ASP A 299 -8.21 22.04 -15.90
C ASP A 299 -9.53 21.89 -15.12
N VAL A 300 -9.52 21.07 -14.08
CA VAL A 300 -10.55 21.01 -13.03
C VAL A 300 -9.93 21.55 -11.74
N LEU A 301 -10.41 22.70 -11.26
CA LEU A 301 -9.85 23.41 -10.12
C LEU A 301 -10.90 23.49 -9.00
N ILE A 302 -10.65 22.81 -7.88
CA ILE A 302 -11.57 22.73 -6.74
C ILE A 302 -10.98 23.46 -5.54
N GLY A 303 -11.53 24.62 -5.20
CA GLY A 303 -11.35 25.30 -3.91
C GLY A 303 -12.61 25.15 -3.06
N SER A 304 -12.51 24.47 -1.92
CA SER A 304 -13.63 24.24 -1.00
C SER A 304 -13.15 24.07 0.45
N ALA A 305 -14.05 24.04 1.45
CA ALA A 305 -13.67 23.58 2.79
C ALA A 305 -13.47 22.06 2.81
N GLY A 306 -14.36 21.31 2.15
CA GLY A 306 -14.27 19.87 1.98
C GLY A 306 -14.60 19.43 0.56
N LEU A 307 -14.01 18.32 0.12
CA LEU A 307 -14.41 17.57 -1.07
C LEU A 307 -14.92 16.20 -0.63
N LEU A 308 -16.22 15.94 -0.80
CA LEU A 308 -16.91 14.80 -0.19
C LEU A 308 -17.70 13.98 -1.22
N GLY A 309 -17.78 12.66 -1.00
CA GLY A 309 -18.73 11.78 -1.68
C GLY A 309 -18.18 11.05 -2.90
N ASN A 310 -19.02 10.86 -3.91
CA ASN A 310 -18.74 9.99 -5.05
C ASN A 310 -19.08 10.68 -6.38
N GLY A 311 -18.38 10.33 -7.47
CA GLY A 311 -18.62 10.95 -8.78
C GLY A 311 -17.39 10.87 -9.69
N ALA A 312 -17.47 11.55 -10.83
CA ALA A 312 -16.38 11.59 -11.81
C ALA A 312 -15.88 13.03 -12.01
N LEU A 313 -14.57 13.25 -11.91
CA LEU A 313 -13.91 14.51 -12.24
C LEU A 313 -12.83 14.25 -13.30
N ALA A 314 -13.03 14.77 -14.51
CA ALA A 314 -12.11 14.58 -15.64
C ALA A 314 -11.58 15.93 -16.16
N ALA A 315 -10.25 16.07 -16.17
CA ALA A 315 -9.55 17.22 -16.74
C ALA A 315 -8.76 16.80 -17.98
N GLY A 316 -8.89 17.51 -19.10
CA GLY A 316 -8.06 17.31 -20.29
C GLY A 316 -6.58 17.69 -20.08
N ARG A 317 -6.30 18.46 -19.02
CA ARG A 317 -4.98 18.75 -18.45
C ARG A 317 -4.94 18.37 -16.97
N ASN A 318 -5.01 19.32 -16.04
CA ASN A 318 -4.72 19.06 -14.63
C ASN A 318 -5.99 19.07 -13.77
N LEU A 319 -6.02 18.19 -12.77
CA LEU A 319 -7.02 18.19 -11.72
C LEU A 319 -6.35 18.61 -10.41
N GLN A 320 -6.77 19.74 -9.84
CA GLN A 320 -6.22 20.27 -8.60
C GLN A 320 -7.32 20.41 -7.54
N VAL A 321 -7.09 19.80 -6.37
CA VAL A 321 -7.98 19.89 -5.21
C VAL A 321 -7.27 20.62 -4.07
N SER A 322 -7.81 21.78 -3.71
CA SER A 322 -7.43 22.59 -2.55
C SER A 322 -8.61 22.63 -1.58
N ALA A 323 -8.71 21.61 -0.72
CA ALA A 323 -9.73 21.51 0.32
C ALA A 323 -9.09 21.15 1.67
N ASN A 324 -9.68 21.60 2.78
CA ASN A 324 -9.19 21.29 4.14
C ASN A 324 -9.54 19.85 4.57
N LYS A 325 -10.52 19.24 3.90
CA LYS A 325 -10.99 17.86 4.07
C LYS A 325 -11.20 17.20 2.71
N VAL A 326 -10.80 15.95 2.57
CA VAL A 326 -11.09 15.15 1.37
C VAL A 326 -11.55 13.77 1.83
N HIS A 327 -12.77 13.39 1.46
CA HIS A 327 -13.33 12.07 1.72
C HIS A 327 -14.08 11.60 0.47
N LEU A 328 -13.44 10.74 -0.31
CA LEU A 328 -13.96 10.20 -1.55
C LEU A 328 -14.19 8.70 -1.41
N ASP A 329 -15.36 8.23 -1.83
CA ASP A 329 -15.72 6.81 -1.86
C ASP A 329 -16.29 6.48 -3.25
N GLY A 330 -15.69 5.53 -3.97
CA GLY A 330 -16.11 5.18 -5.33
C GLY A 330 -15.95 6.30 -6.37
N ALA A 331 -15.09 7.29 -6.11
CA ALA A 331 -14.85 8.41 -7.02
C ALA A 331 -13.82 8.09 -8.12
N THR A 332 -14.04 8.64 -9.31
CA THR A 332 -13.10 8.57 -10.44
C THR A 332 -12.52 9.95 -10.73
N LEU A 333 -11.20 10.07 -10.67
CA LEU A 333 -10.44 11.28 -10.95
C LEU A 333 -9.52 11.00 -12.13
N SER A 334 -9.62 11.78 -13.20
CA SER A 334 -8.73 11.65 -14.36
C SER A 334 -8.13 12.98 -14.80
N ALA A 335 -6.87 12.92 -15.24
CA ALA A 335 -6.11 14.07 -15.71
C ALA A 335 -5.31 13.72 -16.97
N GLY A 336 -5.47 14.54 -18.00
CA GLY A 336 -4.79 14.39 -19.28
C GLY A 336 -5.54 13.54 -20.30
N THR A 337 -5.03 13.55 -21.53
CA THR A 337 -5.55 12.78 -22.68
C THR A 337 -4.40 12.14 -23.46
N ALA A 338 -4.70 11.35 -24.49
CA ALA A 338 -3.69 10.82 -25.41
C ALA A 338 -2.87 11.91 -26.13
N ALA A 339 -3.39 13.14 -26.25
CA ALA A 339 -2.72 14.26 -26.90
C ALA A 339 -2.06 15.24 -25.93
N GLN A 340 -2.35 15.15 -24.62
CA GLN A 340 -2.03 16.18 -23.64
C GLN A 340 -1.68 15.55 -22.29
N VAL A 341 -0.47 15.80 -21.80
CA VAL A 341 -0.04 15.36 -20.47
C VAL A 341 -0.80 16.15 -19.40
N GLY A 342 -1.28 15.45 -18.36
CA GLY A 342 -2.10 16.01 -17.30
C GLY A 342 -1.89 15.31 -15.96
N SER A 343 -1.87 16.07 -14.85
CA SER A 343 -1.57 15.54 -13.51
C SER A 343 -2.73 15.73 -12.52
N ILE A 344 -2.83 14.82 -11.55
CA ILE A 344 -3.75 14.94 -10.40
C ILE A 344 -2.95 15.46 -9.21
N VAL A 345 -3.44 16.50 -8.54
CA VAL A 345 -2.83 17.05 -7.33
C VAL A 345 -3.91 17.23 -6.27
N ILE A 346 -3.75 16.57 -5.13
CA ILE A 346 -4.61 16.72 -3.95
C ILE A 346 -3.78 17.31 -2.81
N GLY A 347 -4.18 18.50 -2.38
CA GLY A 347 -3.44 19.33 -1.43
C GLY A 347 -2.22 20.03 -2.03
N ALA A 348 -1.45 20.70 -1.17
CA ALA A 348 -0.17 21.31 -1.49
C ALA A 348 0.90 20.92 -0.46
N SER A 349 2.19 20.95 -0.84
CA SER A 349 3.27 20.62 0.10
C SER A 349 3.23 21.54 1.34
N GLY A 350 3.23 20.94 2.53
CA GLY A 350 3.06 21.65 3.81
C GLY A 350 1.62 21.97 4.22
N GLN A 351 0.61 21.68 3.39
CA GLN A 351 -0.80 21.80 3.78
C GLN A 351 -1.17 20.78 4.84
N VAL A 352 -1.93 21.19 5.85
CA VAL A 352 -2.48 20.34 6.92
C VAL A 352 -3.98 20.19 6.71
N HIS A 353 -4.47 18.96 6.52
CA HIS A 353 -5.90 18.66 6.54
C HIS A 353 -6.39 18.46 7.98
N THR A 354 -7.67 18.72 8.22
CA THR A 354 -8.27 18.61 9.58
C THR A 354 -8.56 17.16 9.99
N GLU A 355 -8.66 16.27 9.02
CA GLU A 355 -8.95 14.83 9.12
C GLU A 355 -8.11 14.11 8.04
N PRO A 356 -7.87 12.78 8.15
CA PRO A 356 -7.18 12.05 7.11
C PRO A 356 -7.84 12.24 5.74
N VAL A 357 -7.02 12.42 4.70
CA VAL A 357 -7.49 12.38 3.32
C VAL A 357 -7.86 10.94 2.99
N THR A 358 -9.15 10.64 2.86
CA THR A 358 -9.64 9.31 2.51
C THR A 358 -10.05 9.23 1.04
N ILE A 359 -9.56 8.20 0.35
CA ILE A 359 -9.95 7.86 -1.02
C ILE A 359 -10.10 6.34 -1.09
N ASP A 360 -11.32 5.87 -0.86
CA ASP A 360 -11.68 4.45 -0.85
C ASP A 360 -12.45 4.07 -2.12
N HIS A 361 -12.29 2.83 -2.59
CA HIS A 361 -12.90 2.27 -3.81
C HIS A 361 -12.68 3.12 -5.08
N GLY A 362 -11.71 4.02 -5.07
CA GLY A 362 -11.54 5.06 -6.07
C GLY A 362 -10.71 4.64 -7.27
N THR A 363 -10.69 5.49 -8.29
CA THR A 363 -9.74 5.41 -9.41
C THR A 363 -9.11 6.77 -9.66
N LEU A 364 -7.78 6.87 -9.56
CA LEU A 364 -6.98 8.04 -9.93
C LEU A 364 -6.16 7.66 -11.17
N SER A 365 -6.35 8.36 -12.29
CA SER A 365 -5.65 8.09 -13.55
C SER A 365 -5.06 9.35 -14.17
N ALA A 366 -3.74 9.42 -14.28
CA ALA A 366 -3.02 10.58 -14.83
C ALA A 366 -2.07 10.19 -15.97
N THR A 367 -2.13 10.91 -17.10
CA THR A 367 -1.13 10.77 -18.18
C THR A 367 0.20 11.49 -17.85
N GLY A 368 0.19 12.31 -16.80
CA GLY A 368 1.35 12.88 -16.13
C GLY A 368 1.60 12.18 -14.79
N GLY A 369 1.72 12.96 -13.71
CA GLY A 369 1.97 12.46 -12.36
C GLY A 369 0.75 12.53 -11.44
N VAL A 370 0.89 11.94 -10.25
CA VAL A 370 -0.08 12.10 -9.15
C VAL A 370 0.65 12.62 -7.91
N GLY A 371 0.18 13.74 -7.36
CA GLY A 371 0.69 14.36 -6.15
C GLY A 371 -0.32 14.30 -5.01
N LEU A 372 0.07 13.74 -3.86
CA LEU A 372 -0.75 13.67 -2.65
C LEU A 372 0.00 14.33 -1.49
N PHE A 373 -0.59 15.37 -0.90
CA PHE A 373 0.07 16.19 0.12
C PHE A 373 -0.83 16.37 1.35
N ASP A 374 -0.37 15.92 2.53
CA ASP A 374 -1.02 16.20 3.80
C ASP A 374 -0.04 16.15 4.98
N ALA A 375 0.52 17.29 5.38
CA ALA A 375 1.35 17.41 6.57
C ALA A 375 0.59 17.24 7.90
N GLY A 376 -0.74 17.02 7.85
CA GLY A 376 -1.60 16.71 8.98
C GLY A 376 -1.62 15.21 9.32
N PRO A 377 -2.80 14.60 9.51
CA PRO A 377 -2.92 13.22 9.98
C PRO A 377 -2.50 12.15 8.95
N GLY A 378 -2.59 12.43 7.64
CA GLY A 378 -2.13 11.55 6.57
C GLY A 378 -3.21 11.12 5.57
N VAL A 379 -2.84 10.16 4.70
CA VAL A 379 -3.70 9.61 3.65
C VAL A 379 -4.09 8.17 3.96
N SER A 380 -5.37 7.82 3.77
CA SER A 380 -5.86 6.44 3.84
C SER A 380 -6.59 6.07 2.55
N MET A 381 -6.28 4.90 1.99
CA MET A 381 -6.87 4.44 0.73
C MET A 381 -7.11 2.92 0.75
N THR A 382 -8.36 2.51 0.63
CA THR A 382 -8.81 1.11 0.64
C THR A 382 -9.34 0.73 -0.74
N ALA A 383 -8.85 -0.39 -1.29
CA ALA A 383 -9.26 -0.90 -2.61
C ALA A 383 -9.08 0.06 -3.81
N THR A 384 -8.36 1.17 -3.64
CA THR A 384 -8.26 2.25 -4.64
C THR A 384 -7.15 2.00 -5.67
N GLN A 385 -7.45 2.23 -6.95
CA GLN A 385 -6.48 2.10 -8.04
C GLN A 385 -5.91 3.48 -8.40
N LEU A 386 -4.60 3.68 -8.20
CA LEU A 386 -3.87 4.89 -8.58
C LEU A 386 -2.88 4.51 -9.70
N THR A 387 -3.06 5.10 -10.88
CA THR A 387 -2.17 4.92 -12.04
C THR A 387 -1.69 6.27 -12.55
N ALA A 388 -0.37 6.45 -12.59
CA ALA A 388 0.30 7.56 -13.23
C ALA A 388 1.19 7.04 -14.35
N ALA A 389 1.26 7.73 -15.49
CA ALA A 389 2.30 7.42 -16.48
C ALA A 389 3.69 7.80 -15.93
N GLN A 390 3.78 9.01 -15.34
CA GLN A 390 4.96 9.56 -14.71
C GLN A 390 4.92 9.36 -13.19
N ASN A 391 5.66 10.16 -12.42
CA ASN A 391 5.89 9.95 -10.99
C ASN A 391 4.61 10.02 -10.14
N VAL A 392 4.57 9.20 -9.10
CA VAL A 392 3.67 9.35 -7.94
C VAL A 392 4.48 9.93 -6.79
N VAL A 393 4.07 11.08 -6.27
CA VAL A 393 4.76 11.78 -5.18
C VAL A 393 3.80 11.98 -4.01
N THR A 394 4.20 11.50 -2.83
CA THR A 394 3.38 11.54 -1.63
C THR A 394 4.19 12.12 -0.47
N GLN A 395 3.73 13.24 0.08
CA GLN A 395 4.32 13.89 1.25
C GLN A 395 3.23 14.07 2.31
N VAL A 396 3.15 13.14 3.26
CA VAL A 396 1.97 12.97 4.14
C VAL A 396 2.39 12.68 5.58
N GLY A 397 1.58 13.01 6.60
CA GLY A 397 1.91 12.70 7.99
C GLY A 397 2.02 11.18 8.24
N SER A 398 1.08 10.42 7.68
CA SER A 398 1.07 8.96 7.62
C SER A 398 0.44 8.46 6.31
N LEU A 399 0.65 7.20 5.95
CA LEU A 399 0.02 6.56 4.79
C LEU A 399 -0.52 5.19 5.17
N SER A 400 -1.79 4.91 4.85
CA SER A 400 -2.39 3.59 4.95
C SER A 400 -2.96 3.15 3.61
N LEU A 401 -2.46 2.02 3.08
CA LEU A 401 -3.01 1.36 1.89
C LEU A 401 -3.65 0.03 2.27
N GLY A 402 -4.97 -0.02 2.23
CA GLY A 402 -5.78 -1.16 2.64
C GLY A 402 -6.38 -1.97 1.48
N ALA A 403 -6.78 -3.18 1.82
CA ALA A 403 -7.63 -4.03 1.00
C ALA A 403 -8.90 -4.39 1.80
N ASP A 404 -10.01 -4.61 1.10
CA ASP A 404 -11.29 -5.06 1.64
C ASP A 404 -11.84 -6.24 0.80
N ALA A 405 -13.16 -6.50 0.85
CA ALA A 405 -13.81 -7.51 0.01
C ALA A 405 -14.01 -7.07 -1.45
N SER A 406 -13.98 -5.77 -1.75
CA SER A 406 -14.08 -5.22 -3.11
C SER A 406 -12.74 -5.31 -3.86
N GLY A 407 -11.61 -5.20 -3.16
CA GLY A 407 -10.29 -5.33 -3.77
C GLY A 407 -9.14 -4.85 -2.88
N ALA A 408 -7.98 -4.67 -3.52
CA ALA A 408 -6.76 -4.19 -2.88
C ALA A 408 -6.32 -2.87 -3.50
N SER A 409 -5.80 -1.95 -2.68
CA SER A 409 -5.20 -0.72 -3.19
C SER A 409 -3.98 -1.05 -4.06
N ARG A 410 -3.90 -0.38 -5.22
CA ARG A 410 -2.76 -0.53 -6.15
C ARG A 410 -2.28 0.83 -6.61
N TRP A 411 -1.02 1.13 -6.34
CA TRP A 411 -0.33 2.31 -6.84
C TRP A 411 0.67 1.90 -7.91
N THR A 412 0.55 2.49 -9.11
CA THR A 412 1.40 2.19 -10.27
C THR A 412 1.92 3.47 -10.90
N SER A 413 3.24 3.60 -11.01
CA SER A 413 3.90 4.55 -11.94
C SER A 413 4.46 3.76 -13.12
N GLN A 414 3.94 4.01 -14.33
CA GLN A 414 4.23 3.17 -15.51
C GLN A 414 5.64 3.38 -16.08
N GLN A 415 6.17 4.60 -15.99
CA GLN A 415 7.49 4.99 -16.50
C GLN A 415 8.35 5.71 -15.44
N GLY A 416 7.70 6.32 -14.44
CA GLY A 416 8.34 7.11 -13.39
C GLY A 416 8.57 6.34 -12.09
N THR A 417 8.81 7.10 -11.02
CA THR A 417 9.02 6.60 -9.67
C THR A 417 7.75 6.67 -8.82
N VAL A 418 7.68 5.84 -7.77
CA VAL A 418 6.82 6.11 -6.61
C VAL A 418 7.71 6.60 -5.46
N ALA A 419 7.47 7.82 -4.98
CA ALA A 419 8.23 8.44 -3.91
C ALA A 419 7.30 8.85 -2.76
N ILE A 420 7.42 8.16 -1.62
CA ILE A 420 6.63 8.37 -0.41
C ILE A 420 7.53 8.89 0.70
N THR A 421 7.16 10.03 1.30
CA THR A 421 7.79 10.59 2.49
C THR A 421 6.71 10.80 3.55
N ALA A 422 6.84 10.13 4.70
CA ALA A 422 5.89 10.28 5.80
C ALA A 422 6.54 10.17 7.19
N PRO A 423 6.63 11.24 8.01
CA PRO A 423 7.32 11.18 9.30
C PRO A 423 6.67 10.22 10.32
N GLY A 424 5.40 9.85 10.13
CA GLY A 424 4.71 8.79 10.86
C GLY A 424 4.84 7.41 10.19
N THR A 425 3.79 6.60 10.27
CA THR A 425 3.78 5.23 9.75
C THR A 425 3.36 5.17 8.29
N VAL A 426 4.03 4.31 7.51
CA VAL A 426 3.55 3.83 6.22
C VAL A 426 3.11 2.37 6.38
N GLN A 427 1.82 2.11 6.26
CA GLN A 427 1.21 0.78 6.31
C GLN A 427 0.72 0.36 4.92
N VAL A 428 1.09 -0.84 4.49
CA VAL A 428 0.58 -1.47 3.27
C VAL A 428 0.02 -2.84 3.63
N ALA A 429 -1.29 -2.98 3.59
CA ALA A 429 -2.04 -4.18 3.99
C ALA A 429 -2.73 -4.81 2.76
N GLY A 430 -2.27 -5.99 2.36
CA GLY A 430 -2.77 -6.74 1.19
C GLY A 430 -2.70 -5.99 -0.15
N SER A 431 -1.94 -4.90 -0.20
CA SER A 431 -1.96 -3.88 -1.25
C SER A 431 -0.62 -3.82 -2.01
N LYS A 432 -0.62 -3.23 -3.21
CA LYS A 432 0.57 -3.20 -4.10
C LYS A 432 1.04 -1.77 -4.40
N ILE A 433 2.35 -1.56 -4.36
CA ILE A 433 3.04 -0.37 -4.89
C ILE A 433 4.05 -0.82 -5.97
N ASP A 434 4.06 -0.18 -7.13
CA ASP A 434 4.97 -0.44 -8.25
C ASP A 434 5.37 0.85 -8.97
N GLY A 435 6.63 1.25 -8.86
CA GLY A 435 7.21 2.31 -9.68
C GLY A 435 8.22 1.74 -10.65
N THR A 436 7.93 1.77 -11.96
CA THR A 436 8.83 1.19 -12.99
C THR A 436 10.23 1.80 -12.91
N GLY A 437 10.36 3.12 -12.74
CA GLY A 437 11.63 3.82 -12.59
C GLY A 437 12.23 3.78 -11.18
N GLY A 438 11.55 3.16 -10.21
CA GLY A 438 12.00 3.00 -8.83
C GLY A 438 10.91 3.26 -7.79
N THR A 439 11.02 2.62 -6.62
CA THR A 439 10.10 2.82 -5.49
C THR A 439 10.87 3.20 -4.24
N THR A 440 10.62 4.40 -3.70
CA THR A 440 11.26 4.91 -2.48
C THR A 440 10.21 5.21 -1.42
N VAL A 441 10.42 4.68 -0.21
CA VAL A 441 9.62 4.99 0.99
C VAL A 441 10.56 5.47 2.08
N GLN A 442 10.32 6.67 2.60
CA GLN A 442 11.00 7.23 3.77
C GLN A 442 9.97 7.47 4.86
N ALA A 443 10.09 6.79 6.00
CA ALA A 443 9.06 6.81 7.03
C ALA A 443 9.57 6.84 8.47
N GLY A 444 8.69 7.22 9.40
CA GLY A 444 8.86 6.96 10.83
C GLY A 444 8.85 5.45 11.14
N SER A 445 7.92 4.71 10.54
CA SER A 445 7.95 3.24 10.53
C SER A 445 7.31 2.68 9.25
N ILE A 446 7.73 1.48 8.84
CA ILE A 446 7.19 0.79 7.66
C ILE A 446 6.61 -0.55 8.09
N ALA A 447 5.33 -0.78 7.78
CA ALA A 447 4.61 -2.01 8.11
C ALA A 447 3.96 -2.60 6.84
N LEU A 448 4.46 -3.74 6.39
CA LEU A 448 3.92 -4.50 5.26
C LEU A 448 3.23 -5.76 5.82
N SER A 449 1.94 -5.94 5.55
CA SER A 449 1.19 -7.11 6.03
C SER A 449 0.26 -7.69 4.96
N ALA A 450 -0.01 -8.99 5.02
CA ALA A 450 -1.15 -9.53 4.27
C ALA A 450 -2.50 -8.93 4.75
N ALA A 451 -3.47 -8.90 3.85
CA ALA A 451 -4.88 -8.64 4.15
C ALA A 451 -5.75 -9.37 3.12
N ASN A 452 -6.91 -9.90 3.56
CA ASN A 452 -7.90 -10.60 2.72
C ASN A 452 -7.31 -11.69 1.81
N GLY A 453 -6.32 -12.43 2.32
CA GLY A 453 -5.65 -13.52 1.59
C GLY A 453 -4.62 -13.06 0.54
N ALA A 454 -4.40 -11.75 0.39
CA ALA A 454 -3.35 -11.19 -0.47
C ALA A 454 -2.16 -10.70 0.36
N ALA A 455 -0.94 -10.97 -0.11
CA ALA A 455 0.29 -10.43 0.43
C ALA A 455 0.46 -8.96 0.04
N ALA A 456 0.92 -8.08 0.94
CA ALA A 456 1.36 -6.75 0.51
C ALA A 456 2.62 -6.88 -0.36
N THR A 457 2.74 -6.02 -1.37
CA THR A 457 3.86 -6.05 -2.30
C THR A 457 4.38 -4.64 -2.58
N VAL A 458 5.64 -4.37 -2.26
CA VAL A 458 6.32 -3.12 -2.63
C VAL A 458 7.41 -3.46 -3.62
N GLN A 459 7.25 -3.05 -4.88
CA GLN A 459 8.15 -3.44 -5.96
C GLN A 459 8.60 -2.27 -6.82
N SER A 460 9.65 -2.49 -7.58
CA SER A 460 9.98 -1.73 -8.78
C SER A 460 10.24 -2.71 -9.91
N SER A 461 9.41 -2.64 -10.95
CA SER A 461 9.47 -3.51 -12.11
C SER A 461 10.62 -3.20 -13.10
N GLY A 462 11.25 -2.03 -13.01
CA GLY A 462 12.37 -1.62 -13.87
C GLY A 462 13.57 -0.98 -13.16
N GLY A 463 13.50 -0.72 -11.85
CA GLY A 463 14.55 -0.05 -11.08
C GLY A 463 14.71 -0.59 -9.66
N ASP A 464 15.17 0.29 -8.77
CA ASP A 464 15.51 -0.03 -7.38
C ASP A 464 14.31 0.12 -6.43
N VAL A 465 14.37 -0.58 -5.30
CA VAL A 465 13.46 -0.37 -4.16
C VAL A 465 14.27 0.07 -2.94
N THR A 466 13.92 1.21 -2.35
CA THR A 466 14.55 1.74 -1.14
C THR A 466 13.50 2.01 -0.06
N LEU A 467 13.56 1.28 1.05
CA LEU A 467 12.65 1.39 2.18
C LEU A 467 13.44 1.82 3.41
N ASN A 468 13.26 3.06 3.85
CA ASN A 468 13.99 3.66 4.96
C ASN A 468 13.04 4.04 6.09
N ALA A 469 13.01 3.24 7.16
CA ALA A 469 12.37 3.58 8.41
C ALA A 469 13.40 4.18 9.38
N THR A 470 13.01 5.22 10.13
CA THR A 470 13.80 5.73 11.26
C THR A 470 13.52 4.96 12.56
N GLY A 471 12.32 4.43 12.70
CA GLY A 471 11.92 3.41 13.66
C GLY A 471 11.82 2.02 13.01
N ALA A 472 10.88 1.20 13.46
CA ALA A 472 10.78 -0.20 13.03
C ALA A 472 10.42 -0.36 11.53
N TYR A 473 11.08 -1.33 10.89
CA TYR A 473 10.66 -1.97 9.66
C TYR A 473 10.06 -3.35 9.99
N GLY A 474 8.84 -3.61 9.57
CA GLY A 474 8.16 -4.89 9.74
C GLY A 474 7.51 -5.38 8.44
N GLN A 475 7.73 -6.64 8.11
CA GLN A 475 7.16 -7.29 6.94
C GLN A 475 6.66 -8.69 7.31
N THR A 476 5.34 -8.90 7.28
CA THR A 476 4.71 -10.21 7.53
C THR A 476 3.89 -10.63 6.31
N ASP A 477 4.03 -11.86 5.84
CA ASP A 477 3.23 -12.40 4.73
C ASP A 477 3.22 -11.48 3.48
N SER A 478 4.38 -10.91 3.14
CA SER A 478 4.51 -9.76 2.21
C SER A 478 5.81 -9.82 1.41
N ASN A 479 5.90 -9.10 0.29
CA ASN A 479 7.02 -9.15 -0.66
C ASN A 479 7.63 -7.78 -0.95
N VAL A 480 8.96 -7.73 -1.06
CA VAL A 480 9.72 -6.60 -1.60
C VAL A 480 10.52 -7.08 -2.81
N ILE A 481 10.30 -6.49 -3.99
CA ILE A 481 10.88 -6.97 -5.25
C ILE A 481 11.49 -5.81 -6.04
N ALA A 482 12.82 -5.80 -6.21
CA ALA A 482 13.52 -4.85 -7.07
C ALA A 482 13.99 -5.53 -8.37
N ALA A 483 13.80 -4.87 -9.51
CA ALA A 483 14.45 -5.26 -10.76
C ALA A 483 15.97 -5.01 -10.69
N GLY A 484 16.35 -3.88 -10.11
CA GLY A 484 17.71 -3.52 -9.72
C GLY A 484 18.05 -3.98 -8.29
N HIS A 485 18.39 -3.05 -7.41
CA HIS A 485 18.80 -3.28 -6.02
C HIS A 485 17.64 -3.07 -5.03
N ALA A 486 17.65 -3.83 -3.93
CA ALA A 486 16.73 -3.64 -2.81
C ALA A 486 17.53 -3.17 -1.57
N THR A 487 17.21 -1.98 -1.06
CA THR A 487 17.80 -1.42 0.16
C THR A 487 16.75 -1.25 1.23
N ILE A 488 16.95 -1.85 2.40
CA ILE A 488 16.08 -1.72 3.57
C ILE A 488 16.89 -1.16 4.75
N HIS A 489 16.32 -0.18 5.44
CA HIS A 489 16.83 0.41 6.66
C HIS A 489 15.71 0.51 7.71
N GLY A 490 16.03 0.22 8.97
CA GLY A 490 15.11 0.40 10.10
C GLY A 490 15.84 0.41 11.43
N GLY A 491 15.24 1.06 12.43
CA GLY A 491 15.70 0.98 13.83
C GLY A 491 15.63 -0.44 14.39
N SER A 492 14.70 -1.26 13.88
CA SER A 492 14.72 -2.73 13.94
C SER A 492 14.15 -3.28 12.64
N VAL A 493 14.57 -4.47 12.21
CA VAL A 493 14.14 -5.05 10.93
C VAL A 493 13.60 -6.46 11.14
N ASN A 494 12.31 -6.66 10.88
CA ASN A 494 11.64 -7.96 11.05
C ASN A 494 10.98 -8.41 9.74
N LEU A 495 11.34 -9.60 9.26
CA LEU A 495 10.71 -10.32 8.16
C LEU A 495 10.10 -11.61 8.71
N ALA A 496 8.83 -11.89 8.43
CA ALA A 496 8.14 -13.09 8.92
C ALA A 496 7.22 -13.70 7.85
N ALA A 497 7.40 -14.99 7.57
CA ALA A 497 6.39 -15.80 6.91
C ALA A 497 5.50 -16.46 7.98
N SER A 498 4.18 -16.41 7.81
CA SER A 498 3.19 -16.95 8.76
C SER A 498 2.13 -17.74 8.00
N ALA A 499 1.26 -17.07 7.25
CA ALA A 499 0.25 -17.69 6.41
C ALA A 499 0.61 -17.69 4.92
N LEU A 500 1.45 -16.75 4.48
CA LEU A 500 1.94 -16.61 3.11
C LEU A 500 3.48 -16.51 3.10
N PRO A 501 4.14 -16.71 1.94
CA PRO A 501 5.56 -16.43 1.82
C PRO A 501 5.88 -14.96 2.12
N ALA A 502 7.00 -14.72 2.79
CA ALA A 502 7.61 -13.40 2.89
C ALA A 502 8.94 -13.36 2.14
N SER A 503 9.19 -12.33 1.34
CA SER A 503 10.43 -12.23 0.56
C SER A 503 10.97 -10.81 0.41
N VAL A 504 12.30 -10.69 0.32
CA VAL A 504 13.03 -9.51 -0.16
C VAL A 504 13.96 -9.98 -1.28
N ALA A 505 13.68 -9.57 -2.51
CA ALA A 505 14.37 -10.07 -3.70
C ALA A 505 14.89 -8.93 -4.60
N ALA A 506 16.15 -9.03 -5.01
CA ALA A 506 16.76 -8.22 -6.06
C ALA A 506 17.07 -9.11 -7.28
N MET A 507 16.43 -8.82 -8.42
CA MET A 507 16.45 -9.71 -9.59
C MET A 507 17.77 -9.62 -10.37
N ASN A 508 18.29 -8.41 -10.57
CA ASN A 508 19.58 -8.18 -11.24
C ASN A 508 20.63 -7.53 -10.34
N GLY A 509 20.20 -6.79 -9.31
CA GLY A 509 21.07 -6.17 -8.33
C GLY A 509 21.25 -7.01 -7.07
N GLY A 510 21.37 -6.33 -5.94
CA GLY A 510 21.72 -6.92 -4.65
C GLY A 510 20.80 -6.42 -3.55
N VAL A 511 20.76 -7.18 -2.45
CA VAL A 511 19.95 -6.84 -1.28
C VAL A 511 20.87 -6.32 -0.17
N LEU A 512 20.64 -5.09 0.27
CA LEU A 512 21.27 -4.51 1.45
C LEU A 512 20.21 -4.28 2.52
N ILE A 513 20.33 -4.95 3.66
CA ILE A 513 19.47 -4.73 4.83
C ILE A 513 20.33 -4.23 5.99
N ARG A 514 19.91 -3.10 6.57
CA ARG A 514 20.56 -2.44 7.71
C ARG A 514 19.57 -2.29 8.87
N SER A 515 19.99 -2.70 10.07
CA SER A 515 19.25 -2.50 11.31
C SER A 515 20.10 -1.76 12.34
N ASP A 516 19.55 -0.71 12.96
CA ASP A 516 20.20 -0.02 14.10
C ASP A 516 20.03 -0.79 15.44
N ALA A 517 19.31 -1.90 15.42
CA ALA A 517 19.22 -2.89 16.50
C ALA A 517 19.27 -4.30 15.88
N ASP A 518 18.29 -5.16 16.17
CA ASP A 518 18.23 -6.54 15.68
C ASP A 518 17.65 -6.65 14.26
N LEU A 519 18.07 -7.68 13.53
CA LEU A 519 17.52 -8.11 12.25
C LEU A 519 17.03 -9.56 12.38
N VAL A 520 15.73 -9.78 12.21
CA VAL A 520 15.11 -11.11 12.29
C VAL A 520 14.48 -11.49 10.95
N ASN A 521 14.88 -12.64 10.41
CA ASN A 521 14.22 -13.32 9.31
C ASN A 521 13.63 -14.65 9.78
N LEU A 522 12.31 -14.68 9.99
CA LEU A 522 11.55 -15.84 10.46
C LEU A 522 10.83 -16.49 9.28
N GLY A 523 11.42 -17.53 8.69
CA GLY A 523 10.83 -18.29 7.59
C GLY A 523 10.75 -17.57 6.24
N GLY A 524 11.37 -16.39 6.11
CA GLY A 524 11.37 -15.59 4.88
C GLY A 524 12.56 -15.85 3.96
N LEU A 525 12.45 -15.41 2.70
CA LEU A 525 13.50 -15.47 1.68
C LEU A 525 14.15 -14.09 1.47
N ILE A 526 15.46 -14.00 1.65
CA ILE A 526 16.28 -12.85 1.27
C ILE A 526 17.21 -13.29 0.13
N GLN A 527 17.02 -12.73 -1.07
CA GLN A 527 17.76 -13.15 -2.26
C GLN A 527 18.26 -11.97 -3.10
N GLY A 528 19.54 -11.98 -3.44
CA GLY A 528 20.12 -11.05 -4.41
C GLY A 528 20.97 -11.75 -5.46
N LYS A 529 21.46 -10.98 -6.43
CA LYS A 529 22.28 -11.47 -7.54
C LYS A 529 23.72 -10.96 -7.48
N ALA A 530 23.91 -9.65 -7.45
CA ALA A 530 25.22 -8.98 -7.46
C ALA A 530 25.22 -7.69 -6.63
N ARG A 531 26.34 -7.34 -6.00
CA ARG A 531 26.44 -6.15 -5.13
C ARG A 531 26.13 -4.83 -5.84
N ASN A 532 25.63 -3.86 -5.09
CA ASN A 532 25.52 -2.48 -5.57
C ASN A 532 26.90 -1.78 -5.47
N ALA A 533 27.64 -1.73 -6.58
CA ALA A 533 28.95 -1.07 -6.62
C ALA A 533 28.91 0.44 -6.32
N GLY A 534 27.74 1.09 -6.39
CA GLY A 534 27.54 2.49 -6.00
C GLY A 534 27.32 2.71 -4.50
N GLN A 535 27.16 1.65 -3.71
CA GLN A 535 26.86 1.69 -2.28
C GLN A 535 27.94 0.91 -1.52
N SER A 536 28.85 1.60 -0.82
CA SER A 536 29.99 0.94 -0.15
C SER A 536 29.61 -0.09 0.91
N ALA A 537 28.41 0.02 1.50
CA ALA A 537 27.86 -0.96 2.42
C ALA A 537 27.26 -2.22 1.75
N SER A 538 27.19 -2.27 0.41
CA SER A 538 26.77 -3.47 -0.33
C SER A 538 28.02 -4.31 -0.65
N GLU A 539 28.32 -5.25 0.25
CA GLU A 539 29.53 -6.07 0.20
C GLU A 539 29.37 -7.38 -0.59
N GLY A 540 28.18 -7.67 -1.13
CA GLY A 540 27.88 -8.86 -1.91
C GLY A 540 26.47 -8.85 -2.52
N ALA A 541 26.06 -9.98 -3.12
CA ALA A 541 24.69 -10.21 -3.61
C ALA A 541 23.66 -9.97 -2.50
N VAL A 542 23.97 -10.41 -1.28
CA VAL A 542 23.20 -10.08 -0.07
C VAL A 542 24.16 -9.57 1.00
N THR A 543 23.82 -8.45 1.62
CA THR A 543 24.54 -7.89 2.76
C THR A 543 23.56 -7.56 3.88
N LEU A 544 23.74 -8.20 5.03
CA LEU A 544 22.94 -8.00 6.24
C LEU A 544 23.83 -7.36 7.30
N ILE A 545 23.41 -6.20 7.82
CA ILE A 545 24.15 -5.46 8.86
C ILE A 545 23.18 -5.14 9.99
N ALA A 546 23.50 -5.57 11.22
CA ALA A 546 22.74 -5.25 12.42
C ALA A 546 23.69 -4.73 13.52
N ALA A 547 23.29 -3.68 14.24
CA ALA A 547 24.00 -3.26 15.44
C ALA A 547 23.80 -4.24 16.60
N GLY A 548 22.64 -4.92 16.63
CA GLY A 548 22.33 -6.04 17.51
C GLY A 548 22.56 -7.39 16.83
N VAL A 549 21.62 -8.31 17.05
CA VAL A 549 21.66 -9.71 16.58
C VAL A 549 21.14 -9.82 15.14
N VAL A 550 21.76 -10.70 14.33
CA VAL A 550 21.14 -11.21 13.09
C VAL A 550 20.59 -12.61 13.35
N ARG A 551 19.26 -12.78 13.30
CA ARG A 551 18.59 -14.08 13.41
C ARG A 551 18.00 -14.51 12.07
N ASN A 552 18.32 -15.73 11.64
CA ASN A 552 17.71 -16.42 10.51
C ASN A 552 17.09 -17.71 11.07
N ASP A 553 15.78 -17.69 11.29
CA ASP A 553 15.02 -18.71 12.02
C ASP A 553 14.01 -19.40 11.10
N ALA A 554 13.72 -20.67 11.37
CA ALA A 554 12.65 -21.39 10.70
C ALA A 554 11.33 -21.26 11.46
N THR A 555 10.22 -21.33 10.73
CA THR A 555 8.91 -21.65 11.29
C THR A 555 8.66 -23.14 11.21
N ALA A 556 7.52 -23.59 11.76
CA ALA A 556 7.09 -24.99 11.62
C ALA A 556 6.86 -25.44 10.16
N SER A 557 6.76 -24.52 9.19
CA SER A 557 6.44 -24.80 7.78
C SER A 557 7.49 -24.29 6.78
N THR A 558 8.26 -23.25 7.11
CA THR A 558 9.20 -22.57 6.20
C THR A 558 10.56 -22.32 6.86
N GLN A 559 11.66 -22.58 6.16
CA GLN A 559 13.00 -22.22 6.62
C GLN A 559 13.30 -20.75 6.28
N GLY A 560 14.05 -20.06 7.15
CA GLY A 560 14.69 -18.80 6.76
C GLY A 560 15.78 -19.08 5.71
N ILE A 561 15.79 -18.32 4.61
CA ILE A 561 16.77 -18.50 3.53
C ILE A 561 17.40 -17.15 3.20
N VAL A 562 18.74 -17.10 3.26
CA VAL A 562 19.56 -15.99 2.76
C VAL A 562 20.40 -16.53 1.60
N PHE A 563 20.27 -15.95 0.39
CA PHE A 563 20.88 -16.50 -0.82
C PHE A 563 21.50 -15.45 -1.77
N GLY A 564 22.78 -15.61 -2.09
CA GLY A 564 23.49 -14.85 -3.13
C GLY A 564 23.76 -15.69 -4.38
N GLN A 565 23.24 -15.26 -5.54
CA GLN A 565 23.26 -16.05 -6.79
C GLN A 565 24.58 -16.01 -7.57
N ASP A 566 25.20 -14.83 -7.74
CA ASP A 566 26.41 -14.66 -8.57
C ASP A 566 27.54 -13.93 -7.81
N ASP A 567 27.32 -13.58 -6.53
CA ASP A 567 28.21 -12.75 -5.72
C ASP A 567 28.05 -13.09 -4.21
N ASP A 568 28.90 -12.50 -3.37
CA ASP A 568 29.10 -12.89 -1.97
C ASP A 568 27.82 -12.76 -1.11
N VAL A 569 27.77 -13.51 0.00
CA VAL A 569 26.84 -13.23 1.10
C VAL A 569 27.64 -12.78 2.32
N VAL A 570 27.29 -11.60 2.84
CA VAL A 570 27.98 -10.97 3.96
C VAL A 570 26.98 -10.68 5.08
N VAL A 571 27.27 -11.15 6.29
CA VAL A 571 26.47 -10.90 7.50
C VAL A 571 27.36 -10.31 8.58
N ARG A 572 26.97 -9.14 9.11
CA ARG A 572 27.66 -8.42 10.18
C ARG A 572 26.70 -8.13 11.32
N ALA A 573 27.10 -8.49 12.55
CA ALA A 573 26.32 -8.28 13.77
C ALA A 573 27.21 -7.69 14.88
N GLY A 574 26.74 -6.61 15.54
CA GLY A 574 27.32 -6.18 16.82
C GLY A 574 26.90 -7.06 18.00
N GLY A 575 25.84 -7.84 17.83
CA GLY A 575 25.48 -8.98 18.68
C GLY A 575 25.87 -10.32 18.03
N ASP A 576 25.02 -11.32 18.22
CA ASP A 576 25.21 -12.67 17.71
C ASP A 576 24.75 -12.81 16.23
N ILE A 577 25.24 -13.84 15.54
CA ILE A 577 24.64 -14.35 14.29
C ILE A 577 24.04 -15.71 14.60
N VAL A 578 22.72 -15.84 14.51
CA VAL A 578 21.98 -17.07 14.74
C VAL A 578 21.39 -17.57 13.43
N ASN A 579 21.72 -18.80 13.05
CA ASN A 579 21.06 -19.54 11.99
C ASN A 579 20.43 -20.80 12.59
N HIS A 580 19.15 -20.70 12.95
CA HIS A 580 18.39 -21.75 13.61
C HIS A 580 17.51 -22.45 12.59
N GLN A 581 17.76 -23.75 12.39
CA GLN A 581 17.01 -24.59 11.45
C GLN A 581 16.90 -24.03 10.01
N SER A 582 17.83 -23.16 9.61
CA SER A 582 17.69 -22.27 8.44
C SER A 582 18.94 -22.26 7.55
N ARG A 583 18.93 -21.53 6.44
CA ARG A 583 19.99 -21.59 5.41
C ARG A 583 20.59 -20.23 5.09
N ILE A 584 21.91 -20.16 5.06
CA ILE A 584 22.69 -19.06 4.48
C ILE A 584 23.60 -19.64 3.40
N LEU A 585 23.38 -19.20 2.15
CA LEU A 585 23.90 -19.83 0.94
C LEU A 585 24.55 -18.76 0.05
N SER A 586 25.78 -18.98 -0.40
CA SER A 586 26.44 -18.14 -1.42
C SER A 586 27.02 -19.00 -2.54
N ASN A 587 26.73 -18.63 -3.79
CA ASN A 587 27.42 -19.15 -4.96
C ASN A 587 28.81 -18.51 -5.19
N ALA A 588 29.22 -17.61 -4.31
CA ALA A 588 30.58 -17.05 -4.22
C ALA A 588 31.12 -17.28 -2.80
N LYS A 589 31.59 -16.23 -2.11
CA LYS A 589 32.12 -16.31 -0.75
C LYS A 589 31.03 -16.04 0.29
N LEU A 590 31.03 -16.83 1.36
CA LEU A 590 30.24 -16.57 2.57
C LEU A 590 31.12 -15.89 3.63
N THR A 591 30.68 -14.77 4.18
CA THR A 591 31.34 -14.07 5.29
C THR A 591 30.37 -13.80 6.44
N LEU A 592 30.65 -14.34 7.61
CA LEU A 592 29.90 -14.14 8.85
C LEU A 592 30.82 -13.48 9.90
N ALA A 593 30.44 -12.32 10.41
CA ALA A 593 31.21 -11.57 11.42
C ALA A 593 30.31 -11.06 12.54
N ALA A 594 30.43 -11.66 13.72
CA ALA A 594 29.77 -11.26 14.95
C ALA A 594 30.78 -10.68 15.95
N GLU A 595 30.40 -9.65 16.71
CA GLU A 595 31.08 -9.27 17.96
C GLU A 595 30.58 -10.12 19.16
N GLY A 596 29.37 -10.67 19.01
CA GLY A 596 28.83 -11.78 19.78
C GLY A 596 29.26 -13.15 19.24
N ASP A 597 28.41 -14.14 19.44
CA ASP A 597 28.64 -15.54 19.05
C ASP A 597 28.04 -15.86 17.67
N VAL A 598 28.55 -16.90 16.99
CA VAL A 598 27.97 -17.44 15.76
C VAL A 598 27.39 -18.83 16.01
N PHE A 599 26.10 -18.99 15.79
CA PHE A 599 25.35 -20.23 16.00
C PHE A 599 24.79 -20.77 14.68
N ASN A 600 25.05 -22.05 14.40
CA ASN A 600 24.39 -22.84 13.37
C ASN A 600 23.76 -24.06 14.05
N THR A 601 22.46 -23.99 14.38
CA THR A 601 21.84 -24.85 15.42
C THR A 601 20.54 -25.52 14.97
N LEU A 602 20.44 -26.80 15.30
CA LEU A 602 19.27 -27.66 15.07
C LEU A 602 18.69 -28.09 16.41
N ASP A 603 17.39 -27.93 16.62
CA ASP A 603 16.76 -28.40 17.85
C ASP A 603 16.57 -29.92 17.86
N LYS A 604 16.67 -30.47 19.07
CA LYS A 604 16.48 -31.88 19.36
C LYS A 604 15.67 -32.03 20.65
N THR A 605 14.66 -32.89 20.63
CA THR A 605 14.00 -33.39 21.82
C THR A 605 14.92 -34.41 22.49
N ALA A 606 15.33 -34.14 23.73
CA ALA A 606 16.19 -35.04 24.48
C ALA A 606 15.51 -36.39 24.76
N GLY A 607 16.30 -37.46 24.73
CA GLY A 607 15.84 -38.82 25.02
C GLY A 607 15.68 -39.13 26.53
N ALA A 608 15.07 -40.26 26.83
CA ALA A 608 14.86 -40.73 28.19
C ALA A 608 16.17 -40.91 28.99
N ASN A 609 16.08 -40.81 30.31
CA ASN A 609 17.18 -41.08 31.26
C ASN A 609 18.45 -40.24 31.06
N GLY A 610 18.33 -39.06 30.45
CA GLY A 610 19.48 -38.20 30.12
C GLY A 610 20.38 -38.81 29.05
N GLU A 611 19.78 -39.55 28.11
CA GLU A 611 20.43 -40.17 26.95
C GLU A 611 21.51 -41.22 27.29
N LYS A 612 21.41 -41.79 28.49
CA LYS A 612 22.31 -42.82 29.00
C LYS A 612 21.70 -44.22 28.86
N PRO A 613 22.52 -45.24 28.58
CA PRO A 613 22.09 -46.63 28.61
C PRO A 613 21.53 -47.01 29.99
N VAL A 614 20.31 -47.55 30.00
CA VAL A 614 19.66 -48.14 31.18
C VAL A 614 19.63 -49.65 31.03
N ALA A 615 20.39 -50.34 31.89
CA ALA A 615 20.31 -51.79 32.02
C ALA A 615 19.19 -52.17 32.99
N TRP A 616 18.40 -53.18 32.65
CA TRP A 616 17.32 -53.69 33.51
C TRP A 616 17.34 -55.21 33.60
N THR A 617 16.77 -55.73 34.68
CA THR A 617 16.52 -57.17 34.87
C THR A 617 15.12 -57.38 35.46
N SER A 618 14.42 -58.40 34.97
CA SER A 618 13.14 -58.84 35.50
C SER A 618 13.10 -60.36 35.59
N SER A 619 12.37 -60.88 36.57
CA SER A 619 12.17 -62.32 36.73
C SER A 619 10.75 -62.63 37.15
N GLY A 620 10.10 -63.58 36.48
CA GLY A 620 8.72 -63.97 36.78
C GLY A 620 8.51 -65.48 36.66
N THR A 621 7.71 -66.04 37.56
CA THR A 621 7.31 -67.45 37.52
C THR A 621 6.11 -67.61 36.59
N ARG A 622 6.27 -68.34 35.48
CA ARG A 622 5.20 -68.51 34.48
C ARG A 622 4.34 -69.76 34.70
N TRP A 623 4.90 -70.83 35.27
CA TRP A 623 4.16 -72.05 35.59
C TRP A 623 4.89 -72.84 36.68
N LEU A 624 4.23 -73.02 37.83
CA LEU A 624 4.57 -73.82 39.03
C LEU A 624 6.04 -73.79 39.56
N PHE A 625 7.04 -74.10 38.74
CA PHE A 625 8.47 -74.08 39.10
C PHE A 625 9.37 -73.36 38.08
N LEU A 626 8.87 -73.03 36.87
CA LEU A 626 9.64 -72.39 35.81
C LEU A 626 9.68 -70.86 35.97
N ARG A 627 10.89 -70.33 36.18
CA ARG A 627 11.19 -68.89 36.18
C ARG A 627 11.71 -68.47 34.81
N ASN A 628 11.14 -67.42 34.25
CA ASN A 628 11.71 -66.70 33.12
C ASN A 628 12.54 -65.54 33.66
N HIS A 629 13.81 -65.46 33.26
CA HIS A 629 14.72 -64.36 33.58
C HIS A 629 14.96 -63.55 32.31
N SER A 630 14.60 -62.26 32.35
CA SER A 630 14.81 -61.32 31.25
C SER A 630 15.76 -60.23 31.70
N ALA A 631 16.73 -59.89 30.87
CA ALA A 631 17.62 -58.76 31.09
C ALA A 631 17.75 -57.97 29.79
N GLY A 632 17.94 -56.66 29.88
CA GLY A 632 18.07 -55.81 28.70
C GLY A 632 18.88 -54.56 28.92
N LEU A 633 19.13 -53.86 27.82
CA LEU A 633 19.68 -52.52 27.73
C LEU A 633 18.79 -51.69 26.82
N ASP A 634 18.35 -50.53 27.32
CA ASP A 634 17.66 -49.52 26.53
C ASP A 634 18.48 -48.23 26.50
N VAL A 635 18.60 -47.63 25.32
CA VAL A 635 19.15 -46.29 25.11
C VAL A 635 18.14 -45.52 24.27
N ASP A 636 17.86 -44.29 24.66
CA ASP A 636 17.04 -43.36 23.90
C ASP A 636 17.81 -42.06 23.74
N TYR A 637 18.20 -41.73 22.50
CA TYR A 637 18.81 -40.45 22.14
C TYR A 637 17.76 -39.42 21.69
N GLY A 638 16.46 -39.71 21.84
CA GLY A 638 15.39 -38.78 21.47
C GLY A 638 15.27 -38.57 19.96
N SER A 639 14.78 -37.41 19.56
CA SER A 639 14.40 -37.15 18.16
C SER A 639 14.57 -35.69 17.75
N ILE A 640 14.78 -35.45 16.45
CA ILE A 640 14.70 -34.13 15.85
C ILE A 640 13.23 -33.87 15.46
N PRO A 641 12.58 -32.79 15.94
CA PRO A 641 11.17 -32.54 15.68
C PRO A 641 10.81 -32.39 14.19
N GLN A 642 11.73 -31.88 13.37
CA GLN A 642 11.51 -31.58 11.95
C GLN A 642 12.69 -32.04 11.08
N THR A 643 12.57 -33.24 10.51
CA THR A 643 13.64 -33.95 9.78
C THR A 643 14.04 -33.35 8.41
N GLY A 644 13.54 -32.17 8.06
CA GLY A 644 13.85 -31.47 6.80
C GLY A 644 14.58 -30.13 6.96
N GLN A 645 14.79 -29.65 8.20
CA GLN A 645 15.28 -28.30 8.48
C GLN A 645 16.70 -28.26 9.04
N VAL A 646 17.61 -29.07 8.49
CA VAL A 646 19.04 -29.02 8.87
C VAL A 646 19.60 -27.64 8.54
N PRO A 647 20.30 -26.96 9.47
CA PRO A 647 20.78 -25.61 9.27
C PRO A 647 22.12 -25.60 8.52
N TYR A 648 22.23 -24.72 7.53
CA TYR A 648 23.30 -24.74 6.54
C TYR A 648 24.01 -23.40 6.38
N PHE A 649 25.34 -23.45 6.41
CA PHE A 649 26.23 -22.44 5.84
C PHE A 649 26.91 -23.04 4.60
N VAL A 650 26.67 -22.49 3.42
CA VAL A 650 27.25 -23.01 2.16
C VAL A 650 27.88 -21.89 1.35
N SER A 651 29.09 -22.13 0.84
CA SER A 651 29.80 -21.27 -0.13
C SER A 651 30.34 -22.06 -1.31
N GLN A 652 30.50 -21.44 -2.46
CA GLN A 652 31.22 -22.05 -3.58
C GLN A 652 32.74 -21.79 -3.51
N THR A 653 33.15 -20.55 -3.25
CA THR A 653 34.54 -20.09 -3.37
C THR A 653 35.27 -19.88 -2.04
N GLY A 654 34.55 -19.98 -0.92
CA GLY A 654 35.14 -20.00 0.43
C GLY A 654 34.21 -19.47 1.51
N THR A 655 34.46 -19.86 2.76
CA THR A 655 33.71 -19.40 3.93
C THR A 655 34.63 -18.76 4.95
N THR A 656 34.24 -17.62 5.51
CA THR A 656 34.91 -16.96 6.63
C THR A 656 33.90 -16.75 7.77
N ILE A 657 34.19 -17.26 8.96
CA ILE A 657 33.36 -17.12 10.15
C ILE A 657 34.20 -16.51 11.28
N SER A 658 33.69 -15.47 11.91
CA SER A 658 34.30 -14.82 13.07
C SER A 658 33.27 -14.47 14.13
N GLY A 659 33.62 -14.72 15.39
CA GLY A 659 32.77 -14.48 16.56
C GLY A 659 33.54 -14.70 17.87
N ARG A 660 32.89 -14.41 19.00
CA ARG A 660 33.42 -14.71 20.33
C ARG A 660 33.44 -16.23 20.55
N ASN A 661 32.33 -16.91 20.33
CA ASN A 661 32.26 -18.36 20.15
C ASN A 661 31.73 -18.68 18.75
N VAL A 662 32.07 -19.86 18.23
CA VAL A 662 31.49 -20.40 16.98
C VAL A 662 31.01 -21.82 17.23
N SER A 663 29.69 -22.02 17.14
CA SER A 663 29.00 -23.26 17.47
C SER A 663 28.22 -23.82 16.29
N ASN A 664 28.58 -25.01 15.81
CA ASN A 664 27.84 -25.77 14.79
C ASN A 664 27.26 -27.05 15.43
N ILE A 665 25.98 -27.02 15.79
CA ILE A 665 25.31 -28.08 16.55
C ILE A 665 24.19 -28.67 15.70
N GLY A 666 24.37 -29.89 15.20
CA GLY A 666 23.44 -30.53 14.26
C GLY A 666 23.36 -29.85 12.88
N GLY A 667 24.14 -28.80 12.65
CA GLY A 667 24.25 -28.10 11.36
C GLY A 667 25.38 -28.60 10.46
N GLN A 668 25.47 -28.01 9.26
CA GLN A 668 26.58 -28.24 8.33
C GLN A 668 27.18 -26.93 7.80
N VAL A 669 28.50 -26.93 7.62
CA VAL A 669 29.29 -25.83 7.03
C VAL A 669 30.07 -26.38 5.83
N LEU A 670 29.73 -25.95 4.61
CA LEU A 670 30.32 -26.51 3.39
C LEU A 670 30.91 -25.43 2.49
N SER A 671 32.12 -25.69 1.98
CA SER A 671 32.73 -24.92 0.91
C SER A 671 33.14 -25.86 -0.22
N ASN A 672 32.49 -25.75 -1.38
CA ASN A 672 32.64 -26.74 -2.46
C ASN A 672 34.04 -26.71 -3.10
N GLY A 673 34.56 -25.50 -3.40
CA GLY A 673 35.84 -25.32 -4.10
C GLY A 673 36.83 -24.39 -3.41
N GLY A 674 36.51 -23.91 -2.20
CA GLY A 674 37.32 -22.90 -1.50
C GLY A 674 37.69 -23.27 -0.06
N ASP A 675 38.55 -22.43 0.52
CA ASP A 675 38.99 -22.55 1.92
C ASP A 675 37.85 -22.22 2.91
N ILE A 676 37.92 -22.79 4.11
CA ILE A 676 37.11 -22.39 5.26
C ILE A 676 38.04 -21.82 6.34
N ALA A 677 37.75 -20.60 6.80
CA ALA A 677 38.47 -19.95 7.88
C ALA A 677 37.51 -19.60 9.03
N ILE A 678 37.74 -20.18 10.21
CA ILE A 678 36.93 -19.95 11.42
C ILE A 678 37.82 -19.33 12.50
N THR A 679 37.39 -18.20 13.06
CA THR A 679 38.08 -17.50 14.16
C THR A 679 37.11 -17.27 15.31
N ALA A 680 37.21 -18.09 16.35
CA ALA A 680 36.53 -17.88 17.63
C ALA A 680 37.48 -17.19 18.62
N ALA A 681 37.04 -16.13 19.28
CA ALA A 681 37.85 -15.50 20.34
C ALA A 681 38.07 -16.44 21.54
N ASN A 682 37.07 -17.28 21.86
CA ASN A 682 37.06 -18.20 22.99
C ASN A 682 36.97 -19.66 22.51
N VAL A 683 35.75 -20.15 22.22
CA VAL A 683 35.48 -21.56 21.94
C VAL A 683 35.00 -21.76 20.50
N PHE A 684 35.59 -22.73 19.82
CA PHE A 684 35.02 -23.38 18.65
C PHE A 684 34.42 -24.73 19.07
N HIS A 685 33.13 -24.94 18.79
CA HIS A 685 32.39 -26.14 19.15
C HIS A 685 31.63 -26.69 17.94
N ASN A 686 31.87 -27.96 17.61
CA ASN A 686 31.17 -28.67 16.54
C ASN A 686 30.57 -29.96 17.10
N GLU A 687 29.26 -30.17 16.94
CA GLU A 687 28.56 -31.33 17.46
C GLU A 687 27.59 -31.94 16.44
N ALA A 688 27.61 -33.27 16.31
CA ALA A 688 26.57 -34.02 15.62
C ALA A 688 25.53 -34.54 16.62
N LEU A 689 24.26 -34.34 16.33
CA LEU A 689 23.18 -34.72 17.23
C LEU A 689 22.82 -36.20 17.02
N ALA A 690 23.06 -37.03 18.03
CA ALA A 690 22.55 -38.40 18.07
C ALA A 690 21.02 -38.39 18.26
N THR A 691 20.31 -39.29 17.59
CA THR A 691 18.86 -39.49 17.68
C THR A 691 18.50 -40.95 17.49
N GLY A 692 17.26 -41.33 17.80
CA GLY A 692 16.78 -42.70 17.74
C GLY A 692 17.08 -43.48 19.03
N SER A 693 16.67 -44.74 19.05
CA SER A 693 16.80 -45.60 20.23
C SER A 693 17.46 -46.93 19.88
N ALA A 694 18.03 -47.57 20.88
CA ALA A 694 18.59 -48.91 20.79
C ALA A 694 18.04 -49.79 21.92
N HIS A 695 17.47 -50.92 21.53
CA HIS A 695 16.97 -51.94 22.44
C HIS A 695 17.80 -53.21 22.30
N PHE A 696 18.12 -53.84 23.42
CA PHE A 696 18.61 -55.22 23.45
C PHE A 696 17.96 -55.93 24.62
N SER A 697 17.36 -57.10 24.38
CA SER A 697 16.88 -57.96 25.47
C SER A 697 17.24 -59.43 25.26
N ARG A 698 17.45 -60.11 26.39
CA ARG A 698 17.71 -61.55 26.47
C ARG A 698 16.78 -62.15 27.51
N SER A 699 15.91 -63.07 27.09
CA SER A 699 14.98 -63.78 27.97
C SER A 699 15.27 -65.28 27.96
N CYS A 700 15.54 -65.86 29.13
CA CYS A 700 15.89 -67.26 29.31
C CYS A 700 14.89 -67.97 30.23
N MET A 701 14.36 -69.11 29.77
CA MET A 701 13.45 -69.98 30.55
C MET A 701 13.85 -71.45 30.47
N ILE A 702 14.11 -71.95 29.24
CA ILE A 702 14.70 -73.28 28.97
C ILE A 702 15.75 -73.08 27.86
N PHE A 703 15.32 -72.44 26.77
CA PHE A 703 16.20 -71.78 25.82
C PHE A 703 16.24 -70.28 26.14
N CYS A 704 17.31 -69.61 25.71
CA CYS A 704 17.37 -68.15 25.67
C CYS A 704 16.89 -67.65 24.31
N ARG A 705 16.17 -66.53 24.31
CA ARG A 705 15.87 -65.74 23.11
C ARG A 705 16.52 -64.39 23.25
N THR A 706 17.10 -63.90 22.18
CA THR A 706 17.60 -62.52 22.09
C THR A 706 16.86 -61.75 21.03
N ASP A 707 16.64 -60.47 21.33
CA ASP A 707 16.07 -59.45 20.45
C ASP A 707 16.98 -58.21 20.50
N ALA A 708 17.22 -57.58 19.35
CA ALA A 708 17.98 -56.34 19.28
C ALA A 708 17.46 -55.46 18.15
N SER A 709 17.22 -54.19 18.43
CA SER A 709 16.92 -53.17 17.43
C SER A 709 17.75 -51.90 17.69
N SER A 710 18.03 -51.15 16.63
CA SER A 710 18.64 -49.83 16.74
C SER A 710 18.18 -48.96 15.58
N THR A 711 17.69 -47.78 15.91
CA THR A 711 17.44 -46.67 14.97
C THR A 711 18.44 -45.53 15.17
N VAL A 712 19.50 -45.77 15.97
CA VAL A 712 20.46 -44.73 16.36
C VAL A 712 21.20 -44.18 15.14
N SER A 713 21.11 -42.86 14.96
CA SER A 713 21.76 -42.12 13.87
C SER A 713 22.27 -40.76 14.36
N THR A 714 23.28 -40.21 13.69
CA THR A 714 23.86 -38.89 13.96
C THR A 714 23.50 -37.92 12.85
N THR A 715 22.94 -36.76 13.19
CA THR A 715 22.59 -35.69 12.24
C THR A 715 23.50 -34.48 12.41
N GLY A 716 24.02 -33.97 11.29
CA GLY A 716 24.83 -32.74 11.27
C GLY A 716 26.23 -32.89 11.86
N GLY A 717 26.77 -31.80 12.40
CA GLY A 717 28.16 -31.73 12.88
C GLY A 717 29.20 -31.83 11.76
N ALA A 718 28.83 -31.55 10.52
CA ALA A 718 29.69 -31.70 9.35
C ALA A 718 30.31 -30.35 8.95
N ILE A 719 31.63 -30.30 8.83
CA ILE A 719 32.36 -29.15 8.26
C ILE A 719 33.24 -29.69 7.14
N SER A 720 33.11 -29.15 5.94
CA SER A 720 33.83 -29.66 4.75
C SER A 720 34.37 -28.54 3.88
N ALA A 721 35.69 -28.39 3.87
CA ALA A 721 36.41 -27.47 2.98
C ALA A 721 36.95 -28.20 1.74
N GLY A 722 36.53 -27.77 0.55
CA GLY A 722 37.13 -28.19 -0.73
C GLY A 722 38.56 -27.68 -0.94
N GLY A 723 38.95 -26.63 -0.21
CA GLY A 723 40.33 -26.17 -0.04
C GLY A 723 40.91 -26.54 1.34
N ASN A 724 41.64 -25.61 1.92
CA ASN A 724 42.20 -25.69 3.26
C ASN A 724 41.14 -25.38 4.34
N LEU A 725 41.35 -25.90 5.55
CA LEU A 725 40.57 -25.53 6.73
C LEU A 725 41.46 -24.92 7.81
N SER A 726 41.20 -23.67 8.19
CA SER A 726 41.86 -22.99 9.30
C SER A 726 40.85 -22.71 10.42
N ILE A 727 41.13 -23.22 11.62
CA ILE A 727 40.34 -22.95 12.83
C ILE A 727 41.27 -22.31 13.86
N ARG A 728 40.87 -21.16 14.40
CA ARG A 728 41.53 -20.49 15.53
C ARG A 728 40.51 -20.35 16.66
N ALA A 729 40.87 -20.77 17.86
CA ALA A 729 40.07 -20.61 19.08
C ALA A 729 40.96 -20.24 20.26
N GLY A 730 40.59 -19.23 21.05
CA GLY A 730 41.44 -18.74 22.15
C GLY A 730 41.61 -19.71 23.32
N THR A 731 40.65 -20.62 23.55
CA THR A 731 40.68 -21.55 24.69
C THR A 731 40.52 -23.01 24.28
N LEU A 732 39.55 -23.32 23.42
CA LEU A 732 39.16 -24.69 23.09
C LEU A 732 38.62 -24.78 21.65
N ALA A 733 39.10 -25.78 20.90
CA ALA A 733 38.45 -26.24 19.69
C ALA A 733 37.98 -27.69 19.89
N GLU A 734 36.68 -27.97 19.80
CA GLU A 734 36.15 -29.32 20.02
C GLU A 734 35.21 -29.80 18.92
N ASN A 735 35.30 -31.10 18.63
CA ASN A 735 34.43 -31.83 17.72
C ASN A 735 33.87 -33.05 18.45
N ILE A 736 32.53 -33.12 18.59
CA ILE A 736 31.79 -34.15 19.32
C ILE A 736 30.86 -34.87 18.34
N GLY A 737 31.20 -36.10 17.96
CA GLY A 737 30.43 -36.91 17.00
C GLY A 737 30.37 -36.36 15.57
N GLY A 738 30.84 -35.13 15.33
CA GLY A 738 30.90 -34.52 14.01
C GLY A 738 32.09 -34.96 13.16
N GLN A 739 32.10 -34.50 11.92
CA GLN A 739 33.17 -34.71 10.96
C GLN A 739 33.69 -33.37 10.49
N VAL A 740 34.96 -33.09 10.80
CA VAL A 740 35.68 -31.90 10.34
C VAL A 740 36.64 -32.34 9.23
N LEU A 741 36.41 -31.86 8.01
CA LEU A 741 37.06 -32.35 6.79
C LEU A 741 37.72 -31.20 6.01
N SER A 742 38.94 -31.44 5.55
CA SER A 742 39.63 -30.61 4.55
C SER A 742 40.11 -31.48 3.41
N VAL A 743 39.87 -31.05 2.17
CA VAL A 743 40.48 -31.67 0.98
C VAL A 743 41.94 -31.23 0.86
N GLY A 744 42.27 -29.98 1.20
CA GLY A 744 43.63 -29.45 1.31
C GLY A 744 44.30 -29.75 2.67
N SER A 745 44.98 -28.75 3.22
CA SER A 745 45.62 -28.81 4.55
C SER A 745 44.70 -28.30 5.66
N MET A 746 44.85 -28.84 6.87
CA MET A 746 44.09 -28.41 8.05
C MET A 746 45.02 -27.83 9.12
N MET A 747 44.69 -26.63 9.61
CA MET A 747 45.40 -25.97 10.71
C MET A 747 44.42 -25.61 11.82
N VAL A 748 44.63 -26.17 13.01
CA VAL A 748 43.83 -25.89 14.21
C VAL A 748 44.73 -25.23 15.25
N THR A 749 44.43 -24.01 15.66
CA THR A 749 45.18 -23.25 16.67
C THR A 749 44.29 -22.97 17.87
N ALA A 750 44.53 -23.70 18.96
CA ALA A 750 43.86 -23.52 20.24
C ALA A 750 44.69 -24.20 21.34
N PRO A 751 44.71 -23.70 22.59
CA PRO A 751 45.43 -24.35 23.69
C PRO A 751 45.10 -25.85 23.82
N LYS A 752 43.83 -26.20 23.57
CA LYS A 752 43.31 -27.58 23.59
C LYS A 752 42.44 -27.84 22.37
N VAL A 753 42.67 -28.98 21.69
CA VAL A 753 41.85 -29.47 20.58
C VAL A 753 41.28 -30.84 20.93
N ARG A 754 39.95 -31.04 20.88
CA ARG A 754 39.29 -32.31 21.26
C ARG A 754 38.67 -33.05 20.07
N ALA A 755 38.89 -34.36 20.03
CA ALA A 755 38.29 -35.31 19.09
C ALA A 755 37.45 -36.32 19.88
N VAL A 756 36.15 -36.06 20.04
CA VAL A 756 35.23 -36.82 20.91
C VAL A 756 34.25 -37.64 20.08
N GLY A 757 34.24 -38.96 20.26
CA GLY A 757 33.29 -39.86 19.60
C GLY A 757 32.00 -40.03 20.41
N ILE A 758 30.86 -40.10 19.72
CA ILE A 758 29.55 -40.44 20.32
C ILE A 758 29.34 -41.96 20.21
N THR A 759 28.85 -42.59 21.27
CA THR A 759 28.55 -44.02 21.29
C THR A 759 27.30 -44.34 20.44
N GLY A 760 27.50 -44.69 19.17
CA GLY A 760 26.44 -45.25 18.33
C GLY A 760 26.16 -46.72 18.64
N TYR A 761 24.96 -47.19 18.28
CA TYR A 761 24.57 -48.58 18.45
C TYR A 761 24.13 -49.21 17.13
N THR A 762 24.61 -50.42 16.84
CA THR A 762 24.20 -51.20 15.65
C THR A 762 23.64 -52.55 16.09
N ALA A 763 22.39 -52.83 15.75
CA ALA A 763 21.78 -54.13 15.96
C ALA A 763 22.07 -55.08 14.80
N LEU A 764 22.45 -56.32 15.11
CA LEU A 764 22.59 -57.43 14.17
C LEU A 764 21.72 -58.58 14.65
N ALA A 765 20.54 -58.73 14.06
CA ALA A 765 19.62 -59.84 14.26
C ALA A 765 19.55 -60.71 12.99
N ARG A 766 19.36 -62.03 13.16
CA ARG A 766 19.15 -62.95 12.03
C ARG A 766 17.99 -63.88 12.32
N GLU A 767 16.82 -63.49 11.83
CA GLU A 767 15.54 -64.13 12.09
C GLU A 767 15.27 -65.37 11.21
N ARG A 768 16.13 -65.66 10.22
CA ARG A 768 15.94 -66.76 9.26
C ARG A 768 17.12 -67.74 9.25
N GLY A 769 16.81 -69.02 9.39
CA GLY A 769 17.74 -70.15 9.28
C GLY A 769 17.33 -71.35 10.15
N PHE A 770 17.92 -72.52 9.89
CA PHE A 770 17.60 -73.79 10.55
C PHE A 770 17.75 -73.76 12.09
N LYS A 771 18.55 -72.83 12.63
CA LYS A 771 18.72 -72.64 14.09
C LYS A 771 17.54 -71.89 14.74
N ALA A 772 16.95 -70.91 14.04
CA ALA A 772 15.78 -70.18 14.52
C ALA A 772 14.53 -71.09 14.61
N PHE A 773 14.45 -72.13 13.78
CA PHE A 773 13.40 -73.15 13.82
C PHE A 773 13.36 -73.92 15.16
N PHE A 774 14.49 -74.07 15.86
CA PHE A 774 14.56 -74.69 17.19
C PHE A 774 14.37 -73.68 18.35
N GLY A 775 13.95 -72.45 18.07
CA GLY A 775 13.54 -71.46 19.08
C GLY A 775 14.67 -70.61 19.68
N ASP A 776 15.90 -70.72 19.16
CA ASP A 776 17.09 -69.96 19.55
C ASP A 776 17.30 -68.78 18.58
N THR A 777 16.67 -67.63 18.88
CA THR A 777 16.86 -66.38 18.13
C THR A 777 18.14 -65.70 18.60
N TRP A 778 19.05 -65.44 17.66
CA TRP A 778 20.29 -64.72 17.93
C TRP A 778 20.24 -63.29 17.38
N ALA A 779 20.43 -62.35 18.30
CA ALA A 779 20.58 -60.93 18.06
C ALA A 779 21.72 -60.41 18.92
N ARG A 780 22.48 -59.44 18.40
CA ARG A 780 23.54 -58.74 19.14
C ARG A 780 23.44 -57.25 18.87
N LEU A 781 23.58 -56.46 19.93
CA LEU A 781 23.78 -55.03 19.84
C LEU A 781 25.30 -54.75 19.98
N TYR A 782 25.84 -53.89 19.13
CA TYR A 782 27.23 -53.43 19.19
C TYR A 782 27.26 -51.94 19.51
N ALA A 783 28.04 -51.55 20.51
CA ALA A 783 28.37 -50.15 20.79
C ALA A 783 29.65 -49.78 20.04
N ALA A 784 29.69 -48.61 19.41
CA ALA A 784 30.85 -48.12 18.68
C ALA A 784 30.98 -46.60 18.79
N ASP A 785 32.20 -46.09 18.91
CA ASP A 785 32.45 -44.65 18.83
C ASP A 785 32.31 -44.16 17.37
N VAL A 786 31.36 -43.24 17.13
CA VAL A 786 31.02 -42.65 15.84
C VAL A 786 31.44 -41.18 15.81
N GLY A 787 31.98 -40.73 14.68
CA GLY A 787 32.39 -39.34 14.45
C GLY A 787 33.55 -38.89 15.33
N GLY A 788 33.57 -37.59 15.66
CA GLY A 788 34.66 -36.95 16.40
C GLY A 788 35.95 -36.84 15.60
N SER A 789 35.88 -36.91 14.26
CA SER A 789 37.05 -36.97 13.38
C SER A 789 37.47 -35.61 12.86
N TRP A 790 38.78 -35.39 12.80
CA TRP A 790 39.44 -34.26 12.14
C TRP A 790 40.31 -34.84 11.04
N PHE A 791 39.93 -34.64 9.77
CA PHE A 791 40.54 -35.34 8.63
C PHE A 791 41.00 -34.39 7.53
N ALA A 792 42.29 -34.44 7.19
CA ALA A 792 42.87 -33.74 6.04
C ALA A 792 43.24 -34.76 4.94
N ILE A 793 42.51 -34.78 3.82
CA ILE A 793 42.70 -35.81 2.77
C ILE A 793 43.98 -35.57 1.96
N GLY A 794 44.13 -34.37 1.41
CA GLY A 794 45.19 -34.02 0.45
C GLY A 794 46.42 -33.37 1.07
N GLY A 795 46.45 -33.17 2.39
CA GLY A 795 47.54 -32.48 3.08
C GLY A 795 47.75 -32.93 4.53
N GLY A 796 48.54 -32.14 5.25
CA GLY A 796 48.81 -32.34 6.68
C GLY A 796 47.74 -31.71 7.59
N LEU A 797 47.61 -32.28 8.78
CA LEU A 797 46.88 -31.75 9.92
C LEU A 797 47.87 -31.19 10.95
N THR A 798 47.80 -29.89 11.22
CA THR A 798 48.67 -29.18 12.15
C THR A 798 47.87 -28.62 13.31
N ILE A 799 48.20 -29.05 14.53
CA ILE A 799 47.61 -28.60 15.78
C ILE A 799 48.61 -27.71 16.53
N ASN A 800 48.36 -26.40 16.56
CA ASN A 800 49.10 -25.45 17.38
C ASN A 800 48.47 -25.43 18.78
N GLY A 801 48.80 -26.45 19.57
CA GLY A 801 48.19 -26.76 20.87
C GLY A 801 48.39 -28.21 21.30
N GLN A 802 47.61 -28.65 22.28
CA GLN A 802 47.51 -30.07 22.68
C GLN A 802 46.29 -30.71 22.03
N GLY A 803 46.48 -31.83 21.33
CA GLY A 803 45.38 -32.69 20.87
C GLY A 803 44.90 -33.64 21.98
N GLN A 804 43.59 -33.86 22.11
CA GLN A 804 43.00 -34.85 23.00
C GLN A 804 42.04 -35.77 22.23
N ILE A 805 42.27 -37.09 22.27
CA ILE A 805 41.40 -38.11 21.67
C ILE A 805 40.52 -38.75 22.74
N GLU A 806 39.22 -38.78 22.50
CA GLU A 806 38.19 -39.37 23.37
C GLU A 806 37.14 -40.11 22.52
N GLY A 807 37.56 -41.19 21.85
CA GLY A 807 36.74 -41.95 20.89
C GLY A 807 36.74 -41.41 19.45
N GLY A 808 37.17 -40.17 19.24
CA GLY A 808 37.35 -39.55 17.91
C GLY A 808 38.67 -39.92 17.22
N SER A 809 39.10 -39.09 16.27
CA SER A 809 40.39 -39.27 15.57
C SER A 809 40.99 -37.96 15.02
N PHE A 810 42.31 -37.96 14.81
CA PHE A 810 43.07 -36.93 14.09
C PHE A 810 43.81 -37.63 12.94
N ASP A 811 43.42 -37.35 11.70
CA ASP A 811 43.82 -38.08 10.51
C ASP A 811 44.35 -37.14 9.41
N GLY A 812 45.41 -37.53 8.70
CA GLY A 812 45.93 -36.81 7.55
C GLY A 812 47.24 -37.41 7.03
N GLN A 813 47.79 -36.87 5.94
CA GLN A 813 49.06 -37.36 5.38
C GLN A 813 50.22 -37.21 6.37
N THR A 814 50.18 -36.14 7.15
CA THR A 814 50.98 -35.93 8.36
C THR A 814 50.07 -35.38 9.45
N VAL A 815 50.32 -35.73 10.70
CA VAL A 815 49.62 -35.18 11.86
C VAL A 815 50.67 -34.66 12.83
N THR A 816 50.62 -33.37 13.15
CA THR A 816 51.57 -32.71 14.05
C THR A 816 50.83 -31.94 15.14
N ALA A 817 51.34 -31.96 16.37
CA ALA A 817 50.77 -31.22 17.49
C ALA A 817 51.87 -30.61 18.35
N SER A 818 51.88 -29.29 18.53
CA SER A 818 52.99 -28.60 19.21
C SER A 818 53.18 -29.02 20.67
N ASN A 819 52.09 -29.39 21.35
CA ASN A 819 52.08 -29.86 22.74
C ASN A 819 51.68 -31.35 22.84
N GLY A 820 51.87 -32.11 21.75
CA GLY A 820 51.56 -33.53 21.67
C GLY A 820 50.07 -33.87 21.57
N ILE A 821 49.78 -35.18 21.52
CA ILE A 821 48.42 -35.75 21.48
C ILE A 821 48.24 -36.69 22.68
N VAL A 822 47.16 -36.51 23.43
CA VAL A 822 46.80 -37.31 24.61
C VAL A 822 45.54 -38.13 24.31
N THR A 823 45.63 -39.46 24.38
CA THR A 823 44.48 -40.35 24.21
C THR A 823 43.86 -40.67 25.57
N VAL A 824 42.70 -40.08 25.86
CA VAL A 824 41.91 -40.35 27.09
C VAL A 824 41.06 -41.60 26.90
N ARG A 825 40.46 -41.77 25.72
CA ARG A 825 39.76 -43.00 25.30
C ARG A 825 40.10 -43.28 23.84
N ALA A 826 40.63 -44.46 23.54
CA ALA A 826 40.82 -44.90 22.16
C ALA A 826 39.46 -45.25 21.53
N LYS A 827 39.34 -45.04 20.21
CA LYS A 827 38.14 -45.39 19.44
C LYS A 827 37.81 -46.88 19.56
N SER A 828 36.60 -47.19 20.01
CA SER A 828 36.19 -48.54 20.39
C SER A 828 35.02 -49.06 19.56
N ARG A 829 34.93 -50.39 19.42
CA ARG A 829 33.76 -51.12 18.90
C ARG A 829 33.65 -52.46 19.61
N GLN A 830 32.63 -52.62 20.45
CA GLN A 830 32.47 -53.79 21.31
C GLN A 830 31.01 -54.29 21.32
N PRO A 831 30.78 -55.61 21.47
CA PRO A 831 29.43 -56.14 21.69
C PRO A 831 28.90 -55.71 23.06
N VAL A 832 27.62 -55.34 23.14
CA VAL A 832 26.94 -55.03 24.40
C VAL A 832 26.78 -56.31 25.22
N SER A 833 27.29 -56.29 26.45
CA SER A 833 27.08 -57.36 27.44
C SER A 833 26.16 -56.86 28.55
N ILE A 834 25.12 -57.65 28.86
CA ILE A 834 24.25 -57.44 30.04
C ILE A 834 24.75 -58.27 31.24
N GLU A 835 25.91 -58.95 31.11
CA GLU A 835 26.54 -59.73 32.18
C GLU A 835 27.61 -58.92 32.92
N SER A 836 27.20 -57.82 33.56
CA SER A 836 27.99 -57.19 34.63
C SER A 836 27.09 -56.77 35.78
N ARG A 837 27.51 -57.10 37.01
CA ARG A 837 26.78 -56.70 38.23
C ARG A 837 27.08 -55.23 38.52
N VAL A 838 26.09 -54.54 39.09
CA VAL A 838 26.24 -53.19 39.64
C VAL A 838 27.27 -53.21 40.77
N GLY A 839 28.24 -52.29 40.74
CA GLY A 839 29.10 -51.97 41.89
C GLY A 839 30.57 -51.70 41.57
N LEU A 840 30.99 -50.44 41.77
CA LEU A 840 32.35 -49.95 42.12
C LEU A 840 33.52 -50.97 42.10
N THR A 841 34.55 -50.76 41.27
CA THR A 841 35.92 -50.33 41.71
C THR A 841 36.97 -50.32 40.58
N SER A 842 37.95 -49.41 40.74
CA SER A 842 39.37 -49.48 40.31
C SER A 842 39.76 -49.83 38.86
N TRP A 843 40.46 -48.86 38.23
CA TRP A 843 41.59 -49.12 37.33
C TRP A 843 42.55 -50.20 37.89
N LEU A 844 42.90 -51.18 37.07
CA LEU A 844 44.25 -51.71 36.79
C LEU A 844 44.13 -52.97 35.92
N TRP A 845 45.18 -53.28 35.15
CA TRP A 845 45.31 -54.42 34.22
C TRP A 845 44.62 -54.30 32.85
N GLN A 846 45.19 -53.43 32.00
CA GLN A 846 45.75 -53.87 30.72
C GLN A 846 47.06 -53.11 30.44
#